data_AF-A0A2G6JKX4-F1
#
_entry.id   AF-A0A2G6JKX4-F1
#
_cell.length_a   1.000
_cell.length_b   1.000
_cell.length_c   1.000
_cell.angle_alpha   90.00
_cell.angle_beta   90.00
_cell.angle_gamma   90.00
#
_symmetry.space_group_name_H-M   'P 1'
#
loop_
_entity.id
_entity.type
_entity.pdbx_description
1 polymer ?
#
loop_
_entity_poly.entity_id
_entity_poly.type
_entity_poly.pdbx_seq_one_letter_code
_entity_poly.pdbx_strand_id
1 'polypeptide(L)'
;MEPRREVLRAYCSGDFYMAQVALEMGVKNGQLSPAAAEKLRAAEPKWRAAYAQVEELMVRCLQTMARPVAFRELRGQANRFKKQPYVQQVLLYQLRERFDFWVKEAARRPKLEEEPDSSGLAQEDDFGPAAPTVDPQVSEGNEEIFGAAAYLSLERDILELLSQRSYEKALVVLREQLPIAGSRAGALQRLLTKVEDAASADLKAILARLERLGEQGRYEEALALARQEFKNFPRRGRLAKVHHAAEYYERKIASRKAAEAKARIAKRTDKSEADGGAPESVTVRPGTSRPGSLPPGVSQPGVLQPGISKPGLETSESRVAAAILANEERRYADAAALFEGLAALFESSSPRLYGLYRTEADEARFLGFAKDSLQRALSKPSLAAKLLRVPAGLGRSGKLVGADKNELQFETEQGPVAVRWKTLSDTEITQLFEISVTTPLERLGLAVLYFRLGRKADAEKQLRIALRSDRSLKPLLDRILAKARSEALPEGGYVLEKGAFIPYPEKLRRQLEGLVHREVAKALRQPEGKLRNKVLTAVFERGPIAVQLAREDLIAKRKQLLAEIAKAPVKSSLKKLQKLRRELDKRRKHALDLIYDTKKYFYPYKPPAVSGEKAKEYAEVQAEVDRRCAAVQDIWDGKGISVTVSGTLKKRLALLDWVQRTLRELGVDLGKASDADLLVKSRGLSIRNVALDARDQRYMEYWQEVDEYNKKKLQEWVRDNKISREQVALVQYTNAYREMMGRHPLKVDLRVMKAAQGHCEEMATLGYFSHYSPTQGRRTPQERMRLEGYPNPGGENLAIDSGALSSVHAWRRSSGHHRNMLSKGHGDLGTGASGRYYAQNFGGGNGRWR
;
A
#
# COMPACT_ATOMS: atom_id res chain seq x y z
N MET A 1 20.52 -7.97 36.71
CA MET A 1 20.44 -8.18 35.24
C MET A 1 19.24 -7.46 34.61
N GLU A 2 18.08 -7.37 35.27
CA GLU A 2 16.90 -6.61 34.79
C GLU A 2 17.08 -5.08 34.67
N PRO A 3 17.67 -4.34 35.62
CA PRO A 3 17.80 -2.89 35.50
C PRO A 3 18.71 -2.49 34.33
N ARG A 4 19.77 -3.29 34.07
CA ARG A 4 20.60 -3.17 32.87
C ARG A 4 19.79 -3.38 31.58
N ARG A 5 18.77 -4.24 31.59
CA ARG A 5 17.91 -4.48 30.41
C ARG A 5 16.95 -3.32 30.17
N GLU A 6 16.40 -2.70 31.21
CA GLU A 6 15.52 -1.54 31.07
C GLU A 6 16.28 -0.31 30.57
N VAL A 7 17.46 -0.03 31.14
CA VAL A 7 18.36 1.03 30.66
C VAL A 7 18.76 0.80 29.19
N LEU A 8 19.15 -0.42 28.82
CA LEU A 8 19.51 -0.75 27.44
C LEU A 8 18.30 -0.71 26.50
N ARG A 9 17.10 -1.08 26.96
CA ARG A 9 15.86 -1.01 26.18
C ARG A 9 15.49 0.45 25.92
N ALA A 10 15.60 1.33 26.91
CA ALA A 10 15.35 2.76 26.77
C ALA A 10 16.35 3.39 25.78
N TYR A 11 17.66 3.12 25.90
CA TYR A 11 18.66 3.56 24.92
C TYR A 11 18.40 3.03 23.50
N CYS A 12 17.97 1.78 23.35
CA CYS A 12 17.64 1.21 22.04
C CYS A 12 16.35 1.78 21.43
N SER A 13 15.44 2.33 22.25
CA SER A 13 14.18 2.93 21.79
C SER A 13 14.31 4.41 21.37
N GLY A 14 15.45 5.04 21.69
CA GLY A 14 15.67 6.48 21.49
C GLY A 14 15.17 7.34 22.65
N ASP A 15 14.60 6.73 23.70
CA ASP A 15 14.16 7.42 24.91
C ASP A 15 15.32 7.54 25.91
N PHE A 16 16.25 8.44 25.58
CA PHE A 16 17.45 8.70 26.37
C PHE A 16 17.14 9.31 27.74
N TYR A 17 15.99 9.98 27.87
CA TYR A 17 15.52 10.52 29.14
C TYR A 17 15.13 9.38 30.08
N MET A 18 14.32 8.42 29.62
CA MET A 18 13.97 7.25 30.42
C MET A 18 15.19 6.35 30.71
N ALA A 19 16.21 6.35 29.84
CA ALA A 19 17.45 5.66 30.11
C ALA A 19 18.25 6.28 31.27
N GLN A 20 18.26 7.62 31.38
CA GLN A 20 18.87 8.33 32.51
C GLN A 20 18.10 8.10 33.82
N VAL A 21 16.77 8.17 33.77
CA VAL A 21 15.90 7.89 34.93
C VAL A 21 16.09 6.45 35.42
N ALA A 22 16.14 5.47 34.51
CA ALA A 22 16.37 4.07 34.86
C ALA A 22 17.79 3.82 35.42
N LEU A 23 18.80 4.57 34.97
CA LEU A 23 20.14 4.52 35.53
C LEU A 23 20.17 5.03 36.97
N GLU A 24 19.52 6.15 37.24
CA GLU A 24 19.47 6.76 38.57
C GLU A 24 18.69 5.92 39.56
N MET A 25 17.52 5.42 39.14
CA MET A 25 16.69 4.52 39.96
C MET A 25 17.40 3.19 40.20
N GLY A 26 18.11 2.66 39.20
CA GLY A 26 18.90 1.44 39.35
C GLY A 26 20.04 1.58 40.37
N VAL A 27 20.72 2.73 40.41
CA VAL A 27 21.74 3.02 41.43
C VAL A 27 21.11 3.22 42.81
N LYS A 28 20.04 4.02 42.89
CA LYS A 28 19.34 4.34 44.14
C LYS A 28 18.76 3.10 44.82
N ASN A 29 18.28 2.13 44.04
CA ASN A 29 17.70 0.89 44.55
C ASN A 29 18.75 -0.22 44.80
N GLY A 30 20.05 0.08 44.66
CA GLY A 30 21.14 -0.89 44.85
C GLY A 30 21.24 -1.96 43.77
N GLN A 31 20.48 -1.83 42.68
CA GLN A 31 20.39 -2.83 41.61
C GLN A 31 21.46 -2.62 40.52
N LEU A 32 22.13 -1.46 40.53
CA LEU A 32 23.24 -1.09 39.67
C LEU A 32 24.37 -0.43 40.49
N SER A 33 25.62 -0.84 40.29
CA SER A 33 26.74 -0.13 40.94
C SER A 33 26.97 1.24 40.29
N PRO A 34 27.40 2.27 41.05
CA PRO A 34 27.72 3.60 40.51
C PRO A 34 28.70 3.54 39.32
N ALA A 35 29.74 2.72 39.42
CA ALA A 35 30.72 2.50 38.35
C ALA A 35 30.11 1.86 37.08
N ALA A 36 29.08 1.02 37.23
CA ALA A 36 28.36 0.45 36.08
C ALA A 36 27.42 1.46 35.43
N ALA A 37 26.79 2.33 36.22
CA ALA A 37 25.94 3.41 35.71
C ALA A 37 26.77 4.45 34.93
N GLU A 38 27.94 4.81 35.43
CA GLU A 38 28.87 5.74 34.78
C GLU A 38 29.37 5.21 33.44
N LYS A 39 29.75 3.93 33.35
CA LYS A 39 30.11 3.28 32.08
C LYS A 39 28.98 3.29 31.05
N LEU A 40 27.72 3.18 31.50
CA LEU A 40 26.55 3.21 30.62
C LEU A 40 26.23 4.65 30.18
N ARG A 41 26.36 5.65 31.05
CA ARG A 41 26.26 7.08 30.70
C ARG A 41 27.34 7.48 29.68
N ALA A 42 28.58 7.05 29.89
CA ALA A 42 29.68 7.32 28.95
C ALA A 42 29.47 6.69 27.55
N ALA A 43 28.59 5.70 27.42
CA ALA A 43 28.24 5.09 26.14
C ALA A 43 27.08 5.80 25.42
N GLU A 44 26.32 6.67 26.10
CA GLU A 44 25.12 7.34 25.57
C GLU A 44 25.36 8.09 24.23
N PRO A 45 26.46 8.85 24.03
CA PRO A 45 26.70 9.54 22.76
C PRO A 45 26.82 8.58 21.57
N LYS A 46 27.39 7.38 21.79
CA LYS A 46 27.51 6.34 20.74
C LYS A 46 26.15 5.76 20.38
N TRP A 47 25.25 5.63 21.36
CA TRP A 47 23.87 5.18 21.13
C TRP A 47 23.04 6.22 20.39
N ARG A 48 23.18 7.50 20.74
CA ARG A 48 22.53 8.62 20.03
C ARG A 48 22.95 8.66 18.56
N ALA A 49 24.25 8.54 18.28
CA ALA A 49 24.78 8.50 16.91
C ALA A 49 24.28 7.29 16.12
N ALA A 50 24.20 6.10 16.74
CA ALA A 50 23.67 4.90 16.10
C ALA A 50 22.17 5.00 15.81
N TYR A 51 21.39 5.57 16.73
CA TYR A 51 19.94 5.76 16.54
C TYR A 51 19.65 6.76 15.41
N ALA A 52 20.37 7.88 15.35
CA ALA A 52 20.25 8.87 14.29
C ALA A 52 20.53 8.28 12.90
N GLN A 53 21.55 7.41 12.77
CA GLN A 53 21.85 6.72 11.51
C GLN A 53 20.71 5.77 11.07
N VAL A 54 20.07 5.09 12.02
CA VAL A 54 18.94 4.19 11.76
C VAL A 54 17.70 4.98 11.31
N GLU A 55 17.41 6.12 11.95
CA GLU A 55 16.33 7.01 11.54
C GLU A 55 16.57 7.57 10.14
N GLU A 56 17.79 8.02 9.84
CA GLU A 56 18.14 8.55 8.53
C GLU A 56 17.96 7.49 7.41
N LEU A 57 18.35 6.24 7.68
CA LEU A 57 18.11 5.10 6.79
C LEU A 57 16.62 4.80 6.62
N MET A 58 15.84 4.84 7.70
CA MET A 58 14.38 4.68 7.63
C MET A 58 13.74 5.75 6.76
N VAL A 59 14.15 7.01 6.90
CA VAL A 59 13.66 8.14 6.09
C VAL A 59 14.02 7.95 4.61
N ARG A 60 15.25 7.53 4.28
CA ARG A 60 15.65 7.21 2.89
C ARG A 60 14.87 6.03 2.31
N CYS A 61 14.55 5.03 3.12
CA CYS A 61 13.73 3.88 2.72
C CYS A 61 12.26 4.29 2.46
N LEU A 62 11.73 5.24 3.24
CA LEU A 62 10.38 5.78 3.06
C LEU A 62 10.27 6.61 1.77
N GLN A 63 11.35 7.28 1.34
CA GLN A 63 11.38 8.10 0.14
C GLN A 63 11.48 7.31 -1.18
N THR A 64 11.93 6.04 -1.15
CA THR A 64 12.29 5.28 -2.37
C THR A 64 11.32 4.16 -2.76
N MET A 65 10.30 3.83 -1.95
CA MET A 65 9.30 2.77 -2.20
C MET A 65 9.84 1.42 -2.75
N ALA A 66 11.08 1.04 -2.46
CA ALA A 66 11.68 -0.22 -2.92
C ALA A 66 11.89 -1.21 -1.74
N ARG A 67 10.89 -2.05 -1.48
CA ARG A 67 10.82 -2.99 -0.34
C ARG A 67 12.00 -3.98 -0.16
N PRO A 68 12.69 -4.51 -1.20
CA PRO A 68 13.69 -5.57 -1.00
C PRO A 68 15.11 -5.10 -0.65
N VAL A 69 15.48 -3.86 -1.02
CA VAL A 69 16.85 -3.33 -0.86
C VAL A 69 17.08 -2.85 0.58
N ALA A 70 16.09 -2.12 1.13
CA ALA A 70 16.08 -1.60 2.49
C ALA A 70 16.30 -2.68 3.58
N PHE A 71 15.62 -3.82 3.48
CA PHE A 71 15.71 -4.89 4.48
C PHE A 71 17.07 -5.61 4.45
N ARG A 72 17.72 -5.67 3.29
CA ARG A 72 19.03 -6.31 3.10
C ARG A 72 20.15 -5.42 3.66
N GLU A 73 20.05 -4.10 3.48
CA GLU A 73 20.98 -3.12 4.05
C GLU A 73 20.84 -2.98 5.57
N LEU A 74 19.61 -2.91 6.11
CA LEU A 74 19.33 -2.88 7.55
C LEU A 74 19.88 -4.13 8.26
N ARG A 75 19.73 -5.31 7.65
CA ARG A 75 20.30 -6.57 8.16
C ARG A 75 21.83 -6.58 8.09
N GLY A 76 22.41 -5.97 7.05
CA GLY A 76 23.85 -5.79 6.90
C GLY A 76 24.46 -4.90 7.99
N GLN A 77 23.78 -3.81 8.36
CA GLN A 77 24.23 -2.92 9.43
C GLN A 77 24.02 -3.50 10.84
N ALA A 78 22.91 -4.20 11.09
CA ALA A 78 22.71 -4.92 12.35
C ALA A 78 23.81 -5.97 12.61
N ASN A 79 24.35 -6.58 11.55
CA ASN A 79 25.47 -7.52 11.63
C ASN A 79 26.83 -6.87 11.97
N ARG A 80 26.96 -5.53 11.96
CA ARG A 80 28.18 -4.83 12.44
C ARG A 80 28.27 -4.82 13.98
N PHE A 81 27.18 -5.08 14.69
CA PHE A 81 27.13 -5.18 16.16
C PHE A 81 27.39 -6.61 16.69
N LYS A 82 28.13 -7.43 15.94
CA LYS A 82 28.42 -8.86 16.23
C LYS A 82 28.93 -9.17 17.65
N LYS A 83 29.53 -8.20 18.35
CA LYS A 83 30.07 -8.36 19.71
C LYS A 83 29.04 -8.14 20.82
N GLN A 84 27.80 -7.74 20.53
CA GLN A 84 26.75 -7.47 21.52
C GLN A 84 25.38 -8.08 21.09
N PRO A 85 25.16 -9.38 21.33
CA PRO A 85 24.02 -10.15 20.79
C PRO A 85 22.63 -9.61 21.21
N TYR A 86 22.53 -9.05 22.42
CA TYR A 86 21.27 -8.52 22.96
C TYR A 86 20.83 -7.24 22.24
N VAL A 87 21.79 -6.36 21.93
CA VAL A 87 21.58 -5.12 21.18
C VAL A 87 21.09 -5.44 19.78
N GLN A 88 21.72 -6.42 19.13
CA GLN A 88 21.33 -6.88 17.81
C GLN A 88 19.89 -7.44 17.80
N GLN A 89 19.50 -8.21 18.83
CA GLN A 89 18.15 -8.75 18.95
C GLN A 89 17.09 -7.66 19.18
N VAL A 90 17.38 -6.67 20.03
CA VAL A 90 16.44 -5.58 20.33
C VAL A 90 16.25 -4.67 19.11
N LEU A 91 17.33 -4.33 18.39
CA LEU A 91 17.26 -3.53 17.17
C LEU A 91 16.46 -4.26 16.07
N LEU A 92 16.72 -5.56 15.86
CA LEU A 92 15.99 -6.37 14.88
C LEU A 92 14.51 -6.55 15.24
N TYR A 93 14.19 -6.65 16.54
CA TYR A 93 12.81 -6.75 17.02
C TYR A 93 12.04 -5.43 16.79
N GLN A 94 12.63 -4.29 17.14
CA GLN A 94 12.03 -2.96 16.95
C GLN A 94 11.88 -2.59 15.46
N LEU A 95 12.88 -2.90 14.63
CA LEU A 95 12.81 -2.72 13.18
C LEU A 95 11.70 -3.59 12.56
N ARG A 96 11.51 -4.81 13.07
CA ARG A 96 10.45 -5.71 12.62
C ARG A 96 9.06 -5.23 13.04
N GLU A 97 8.87 -4.80 14.29
CA GLU A 97 7.60 -4.26 14.79
C GLU A 97 7.19 -2.98 14.03
N ARG A 98 8.12 -2.04 13.81
CA ARG A 98 7.86 -0.82 13.04
C ARG A 98 7.61 -1.10 11.55
N PHE A 99 8.32 -2.06 10.96
CA PHE A 99 8.08 -2.49 9.58
C PHE A 99 6.73 -3.20 9.45
N ASP A 100 6.36 -4.09 10.38
CA ASP A 100 5.07 -4.79 10.40
C ASP A 100 3.89 -3.83 10.65
N PHE A 101 4.07 -2.81 11.48
CA PHE A 101 3.12 -1.71 11.65
C PHE A 101 2.90 -0.96 10.32
N TRP A 102 3.98 -0.64 9.61
CA TRP A 102 3.90 0.08 8.33
C TRP A 102 3.34 -0.79 7.18
N VAL A 103 3.64 -2.09 7.18
CA VAL A 103 3.04 -3.05 6.24
C VAL A 103 1.52 -3.16 6.48
N LYS A 104 1.07 -3.13 7.74
CA LYS A 104 -0.34 -3.12 8.10
C LYS A 104 -1.04 -1.81 7.69
N GLU A 105 -0.38 -0.66 7.82
CA GLU A 105 -0.90 0.62 7.32
C GLU A 105 -0.93 0.70 5.78
N ALA A 106 0.10 0.22 5.10
CA ALA A 106 0.12 0.13 3.65
C ALA A 106 -0.96 -0.83 3.09
N ALA A 107 -1.35 -1.85 3.85
CA ALA A 107 -2.42 -2.79 3.51
C ALA A 107 -3.83 -2.28 3.83
N ARG A 108 -3.98 -1.18 4.60
CA ARG A 108 -5.26 -0.52 4.90
C ARG A 108 -5.67 0.53 3.86
N ARG A 109 -4.86 0.74 2.81
CA ARG A 109 -5.28 1.53 1.64
C ARG A 109 -6.49 0.86 0.97
N PRO A 110 -7.60 1.57 0.72
CA PRO A 110 -8.62 1.06 -0.18
C PRO A 110 -8.02 0.93 -1.60
N LYS A 111 -8.40 -0.13 -2.32
CA LYS A 111 -8.12 -0.28 -3.75
C LYS A 111 -8.72 0.92 -4.49
N LEU A 112 -7.98 1.45 -5.46
CA LEU A 112 -8.53 2.28 -6.53
C LEU A 112 -9.60 1.45 -7.23
N GLU A 113 -10.87 1.76 -6.97
CA GLU A 113 -11.97 1.37 -7.86
C GLU A 113 -12.03 2.37 -9.01
N GLU A 114 -12.32 1.85 -10.19
CA GLU A 114 -12.52 2.56 -11.44
C GLU A 114 -13.60 3.65 -11.29
N GLU A 115 -13.42 4.74 -12.03
CA GLU A 115 -14.33 5.88 -12.11
C GLU A 115 -15.79 5.44 -12.32
N PRO A 116 -16.75 5.94 -11.53
CA PRO A 116 -18.08 6.16 -12.04
C PRO A 116 -18.12 7.51 -12.76
N ASP A 117 -18.78 7.46 -13.89
CA ASP A 117 -19.04 8.51 -14.86
C ASP A 117 -19.40 9.87 -14.25
N SER A 118 -18.89 10.90 -14.92
CA SER A 118 -19.11 12.32 -14.63
C SER A 118 -20.55 12.74 -14.88
N SER A 119 -21.32 13.02 -13.82
CA SER A 119 -22.48 13.92 -13.93
C SER A 119 -22.82 14.58 -12.59
N GLY A 120 -23.09 15.89 -12.63
CA GLY A 120 -23.92 16.59 -11.66
C GLY A 120 -23.31 16.95 -10.30
N LEU A 121 -22.85 18.20 -10.17
CA LEU A 121 -23.07 18.94 -8.93
C LEU A 121 -24.59 18.98 -8.68
N ALA A 122 -25.00 18.77 -7.43
CA ALA A 122 -26.37 18.68 -6.90
C ALA A 122 -27.06 17.30 -6.94
N GLN A 123 -27.03 16.63 -5.78
CA GLN A 123 -28.23 16.07 -5.15
C GLN A 123 -28.01 16.02 -3.63
N GLU A 124 -28.85 16.74 -2.90
CA GLU A 124 -28.99 16.65 -1.44
C GLU A 124 -29.66 15.32 -1.11
N ASP A 125 -29.02 14.48 -0.31
CA ASP A 125 -29.68 13.37 0.40
C ASP A 125 -29.14 13.30 1.84
N ASP A 126 -30.02 13.70 2.75
CA ASP A 126 -30.24 13.28 4.14
C ASP A 126 -29.04 12.99 5.06
N PHE A 127 -28.77 13.92 5.99
CA PHE A 127 -27.92 13.71 7.16
C PHE A 127 -28.78 13.33 8.38
N GLY A 128 -29.07 12.04 8.54
CA GLY A 128 -29.59 11.45 9.78
C GLY A 128 -28.50 10.69 10.56
N PRO A 129 -28.46 10.71 11.91
CA PRO A 129 -27.37 10.14 12.69
C PRO A 129 -27.63 8.68 13.05
N ALA A 130 -26.70 7.78 12.75
CA ALA A 130 -26.57 6.49 13.44
C ALA A 130 -25.20 5.83 13.16
N ALA A 131 -24.21 6.11 14.02
CA ALA A 131 -23.10 5.18 14.24
C ALA A 131 -23.45 4.31 15.47
N PRO A 132 -23.15 2.99 15.46
CA PRO A 132 -23.50 2.11 16.56
C PRO A 132 -22.77 2.51 17.84
N THR A 133 -23.55 2.78 18.89
CA THR A 133 -23.11 2.93 20.27
C THR A 133 -22.36 1.68 20.71
N VAL A 134 -21.07 1.82 21.02
CA VAL A 134 -20.30 0.83 21.78
C VAL A 134 -20.65 1.04 23.25
N ASP A 135 -21.25 0.02 23.85
CA ASP A 135 -21.64 -0.02 25.28
C ASP A 135 -20.39 -0.01 26.18
N PRO A 136 -20.24 0.96 27.11
CA PRO A 136 -19.05 1.09 27.94
C PRO A 136 -19.22 0.33 29.27
N GLN A 137 -18.70 -0.89 29.34
CA GLN A 137 -18.25 -1.45 30.61
C GLN A 137 -16.80 -1.92 30.47
N VAL A 138 -15.89 -0.95 30.65
CA VAL A 138 -14.47 -1.22 30.88
C VAL A 138 -14.29 -1.46 32.37
N SER A 139 -13.85 -2.67 32.69
CA SER A 139 -13.40 -3.12 34.00
C SER A 139 -12.29 -2.21 34.54
N GLU A 140 -12.46 -1.75 35.77
CA GLU A 140 -11.42 -1.11 36.58
C GLU A 140 -10.18 -2.01 36.70
N GLY A 141 -8.99 -1.42 36.52
CA GLY A 141 -7.71 -2.13 36.62
C GLY A 141 -6.54 -1.56 35.80
N ASN A 142 -6.63 -0.35 35.26
CA ASN A 142 -5.50 0.36 34.64
C ASN A 142 -5.44 1.83 35.15
N GLU A 143 -4.89 2.02 36.33
CA GLU A 143 -4.33 3.29 36.84
C GLU A 143 -2.82 3.24 36.52
N GLU A 144 -2.09 4.20 35.95
CA GLU A 144 -2.26 5.57 35.43
C GLU A 144 -1.28 5.69 34.24
N ILE A 145 -1.74 6.01 33.02
CA ILE A 145 -0.83 6.33 31.89
C ILE A 145 -1.09 7.74 31.32
N PHE A 146 -2.26 8.33 31.58
CA PHE A 146 -2.62 9.67 31.12
C PHE A 146 -3.13 10.52 32.30
N GLY A 147 -2.22 11.19 33.01
CA GLY A 147 -2.50 11.94 34.24
C GLY A 147 -3.52 13.09 34.06
N ALA A 148 -4.23 13.49 35.13
CA ALA A 148 -5.23 14.58 35.13
C ALA A 148 -4.75 15.88 34.49
N ALA A 149 -3.53 16.30 34.80
CA ALA A 149 -2.93 17.51 34.26
C ALA A 149 -2.68 17.44 32.74
N ALA A 150 -2.22 16.29 32.23
CA ALA A 150 -1.95 16.10 30.80
C ALA A 150 -3.24 16.14 29.96
N TYR A 151 -4.34 15.61 30.49
CA TYR A 151 -5.65 15.69 29.83
C TYR A 151 -6.21 17.11 29.82
N LEU A 152 -6.14 17.83 30.93
CA LEU A 152 -6.62 19.23 30.98
C LEU A 152 -5.79 20.15 30.08
N SER A 153 -4.47 19.93 29.98
CA SER A 153 -3.61 20.64 29.02
C SER A 153 -3.99 20.32 27.59
N LEU A 154 -4.15 19.03 27.25
CA LEU A 154 -4.53 18.60 25.91
C LEU A 154 -5.94 19.12 25.52
N GLU A 155 -6.90 19.05 26.43
CA GLU A 155 -8.25 19.57 26.18
C GLU A 155 -8.22 21.08 25.90
N ARG A 156 -7.42 21.84 26.64
CA ARG A 156 -7.21 23.28 26.38
C ARG A 156 -6.59 23.53 25.02
N ASP A 157 -5.53 22.81 24.66
CA ASP A 157 -4.84 22.96 23.37
C ASP A 157 -5.76 22.62 22.18
N ILE A 158 -6.60 21.59 22.33
CA ILE A 158 -7.58 21.20 21.31
C ILE A 158 -8.70 22.24 21.17
N LEU A 159 -9.20 22.80 22.28
CA LEU A 159 -10.18 23.87 22.25
C LEU A 159 -9.60 25.15 21.63
N GLU A 160 -8.33 25.44 21.87
CA GLU A 160 -7.62 26.55 21.22
C GLU A 160 -7.49 26.33 19.71
N LEU A 161 -7.02 25.15 19.27
CA LEU A 161 -6.94 24.81 17.84
C LEU A 161 -8.31 24.84 17.16
N LEU A 162 -9.35 24.45 17.87
CA LEU A 162 -10.74 24.52 17.39
C LEU A 162 -11.18 25.98 17.21
N SER A 163 -10.86 26.86 18.16
CA SER A 163 -11.15 28.30 18.05
C SER A 163 -10.42 28.96 16.87
N GLN A 164 -9.24 28.44 16.51
CA GLN A 164 -8.43 28.90 15.39
C GLN A 164 -8.81 28.24 14.04
N ARG A 165 -9.88 27.42 14.00
CA ARG A 165 -10.29 26.63 12.81
C ARG A 165 -9.18 25.74 12.25
N SER A 166 -8.23 25.31 13.09
CA SER A 166 -7.10 24.47 12.72
C SER A 166 -7.44 22.99 12.85
N TYR A 167 -8.45 22.54 12.10
CA TYR A 167 -9.03 21.20 12.24
C TYR A 167 -8.04 20.08 11.92
N GLU A 168 -7.17 20.26 10.91
CA GLU A 168 -6.15 19.28 10.57
C GLU A 168 -5.22 18.97 11.76
N LYS A 169 -4.74 20.01 12.44
CA LYS A 169 -3.86 19.88 13.62
C LYS A 169 -4.60 19.23 14.80
N ALA A 170 -5.82 19.68 15.08
CA ALA A 170 -6.62 19.13 16.18
C ALA A 170 -6.93 17.63 15.98
N LEU A 171 -7.28 17.22 14.76
CA LEU A 171 -7.57 15.82 14.44
C LEU A 171 -6.33 14.93 14.50
N VAL A 172 -5.16 15.42 14.07
CA VAL A 172 -3.89 14.66 14.18
C VAL A 172 -3.57 14.40 15.64
N VAL A 173 -3.58 15.45 16.47
CA VAL A 173 -3.26 15.33 17.90
C VAL A 173 -4.26 14.39 18.59
N LEU A 174 -5.56 14.54 18.39
CA LEU A 174 -6.55 13.66 19.04
C LEU A 174 -6.41 12.20 18.61
N ARG A 175 -6.13 11.92 17.33
CA ARG A 175 -5.98 10.55 16.82
C ARG A 175 -4.69 9.87 17.28
N GLU A 176 -3.64 10.64 17.54
CA GLU A 176 -2.39 10.15 18.13
C GLU A 176 -2.52 9.83 19.62
N GLN A 177 -3.32 10.62 20.36
CA GLN A 177 -3.47 10.48 21.81
C GLN A 177 -4.54 9.46 22.21
N LEU A 178 -5.58 9.25 21.38
CA LEU A 178 -6.68 8.32 21.66
C LEU A 178 -6.25 6.88 22.00
N PRO A 179 -5.25 6.26 21.31
CA PRO A 179 -4.82 4.89 21.60
C PRO A 179 -4.10 4.72 22.94
N ILE A 180 -3.59 5.80 23.53
CA ILE A 180 -2.80 5.80 24.78
C ILE A 180 -3.55 6.41 25.97
N ALA A 181 -4.82 6.79 25.78
CA ALA A 181 -5.61 7.55 26.75
C ALA A 181 -6.21 6.71 27.91
N GLY A 182 -6.10 5.38 27.87
CA GLY A 182 -6.58 4.48 28.93
C GLY A 182 -8.03 4.76 29.35
N SER A 183 -8.25 5.00 30.65
CA SER A 183 -9.58 5.31 31.23
C SER A 183 -10.22 6.60 30.68
N ARG A 184 -9.47 7.47 30.01
CA ARG A 184 -9.99 8.72 29.39
C ARG A 184 -10.24 8.64 27.90
N ALA A 185 -10.09 7.47 27.28
CA ALA A 185 -10.39 7.27 25.86
C ALA A 185 -11.80 7.75 25.49
N GLY A 186 -12.79 7.54 26.36
CA GLY A 186 -14.16 8.04 26.14
C GLY A 186 -14.29 9.56 26.13
N ALA A 187 -13.45 10.28 26.89
CA ALA A 187 -13.47 11.75 26.92
C ALA A 187 -12.77 12.36 25.69
N LEU A 188 -11.63 11.82 25.28
CA LEU A 188 -10.97 12.20 24.03
C LEU A 188 -11.81 11.85 22.79
N GLN A 189 -12.56 10.75 22.83
CA GLN A 189 -13.49 10.40 21.75
C GLN A 189 -14.58 11.46 21.58
N ARG A 190 -15.12 12.02 22.68
CA ARG A 190 -16.09 13.12 22.63
C ARG A 190 -15.49 14.41 22.06
N LEU A 191 -14.25 14.74 22.41
CA LEU A 191 -13.54 15.89 21.82
C LEU A 191 -13.28 15.69 20.32
N LEU A 192 -12.91 14.48 19.90
CA LEU A 192 -12.75 14.12 18.49
C LEU A 192 -14.04 14.34 17.70
N THR A 193 -15.17 13.84 18.22
CA THR A 193 -16.48 14.06 17.58
C THR A 193 -16.81 15.55 17.49
N LYS A 194 -16.59 16.34 18.55
CA LYS A 194 -16.81 17.80 18.52
C LYS A 194 -15.98 18.51 17.43
N VAL A 195 -14.71 18.13 17.25
CA VAL A 195 -13.84 18.70 16.21
C VAL A 195 -14.31 18.29 14.82
N GLU A 196 -14.72 17.03 14.63
CA GLU A 196 -15.22 16.53 13.34
C GLU A 196 -16.56 17.18 12.94
N ASP A 197 -17.45 17.42 13.89
CA ASP A 197 -18.74 18.10 13.66
C ASP A 197 -18.53 19.58 13.29
N ALA A 198 -17.68 20.29 14.03
CA ALA A 198 -17.34 21.68 13.74
C ALA A 198 -16.66 21.84 12.37
N ALA A 199 -15.71 20.95 12.04
CA ALA A 199 -15.08 20.93 10.72
C ALA A 199 -16.10 20.66 9.61
N SER A 200 -17.05 19.76 9.84
CA SER A 200 -18.08 19.42 8.84
C SER A 200 -19.04 20.58 8.58
N ALA A 201 -19.44 21.31 9.62
CA ALA A 201 -20.29 22.49 9.51
C ALA A 201 -19.59 23.61 8.70
N ASP A 202 -18.34 23.92 9.05
CA ASP A 202 -17.55 24.94 8.35
C ASP A 202 -17.25 24.58 6.90
N LEU A 203 -16.96 23.29 6.64
CA LEU A 203 -16.78 22.78 5.30
C LEU A 203 -18.03 22.99 4.44
N LYS A 204 -19.21 22.70 4.98
CA LYS A 204 -20.49 22.91 4.29
C LYS A 204 -20.69 24.39 3.93
N ALA A 205 -20.39 25.31 4.85
CA ALA A 205 -20.49 26.74 4.62
C ALA A 205 -19.50 27.24 3.55
N ILE A 206 -18.26 26.76 3.56
CA ILE A 206 -17.24 27.11 2.56
C ILE A 206 -17.62 26.58 1.17
N LEU A 207 -18.06 25.33 1.07
CA LEU A 207 -18.48 24.74 -0.20
C LEU A 207 -19.66 25.50 -0.81
N ALA A 208 -20.67 25.86 0.00
CA ALA A 208 -21.79 26.68 -0.47
C ALA A 208 -21.37 28.10 -0.93
N ARG A 209 -20.29 28.66 -0.36
CA ARG A 209 -19.74 29.94 -0.83
C ARG A 209 -18.94 29.78 -2.12
N LEU A 210 -18.17 28.70 -2.24
CA LEU A 210 -17.44 28.36 -3.45
C LEU A 210 -18.40 28.11 -4.61
N GLU A 211 -19.49 27.38 -4.38
CA GLU A 211 -20.53 27.09 -5.36
C GLU A 211 -21.17 28.38 -5.89
N ARG A 212 -21.60 29.29 -5.01
CA ARG A 212 -22.11 30.62 -5.41
C ARG A 212 -21.11 31.42 -6.26
N LEU A 213 -19.82 31.39 -5.94
CA LEU A 213 -18.79 32.05 -6.75
C LEU A 213 -18.62 31.37 -8.11
N GLY A 214 -18.73 30.04 -8.15
CA GLY A 214 -18.72 29.25 -9.39
C GLY A 214 -19.90 29.55 -10.29
N GLU A 215 -21.11 29.65 -9.74
CA GLU A 215 -22.34 30.04 -10.45
C GLU A 215 -22.24 31.45 -11.03
N GLN A 216 -21.59 32.37 -10.31
CA GLN A 216 -21.31 33.73 -10.77
C GLN A 216 -20.16 33.82 -11.81
N GLY A 217 -19.55 32.70 -12.18
CA GLY A 217 -18.42 32.67 -13.13
C GLY A 217 -17.10 33.24 -12.58
N ARG A 218 -17.03 33.52 -11.27
CA ARG A 218 -15.89 34.13 -10.57
C ARG A 218 -14.89 33.05 -10.11
N TYR A 219 -14.43 32.24 -11.07
CA TYR A 219 -13.61 31.05 -10.79
C TYR A 219 -12.24 31.37 -10.17
N GLU A 220 -11.67 32.53 -10.47
CA GLU A 220 -10.38 32.97 -9.90
C GLU A 220 -10.52 33.33 -8.42
N GLU A 221 -11.63 33.92 -8.02
CA GLU A 221 -11.95 34.21 -6.62
C GLU A 221 -12.36 32.95 -5.85
N ALA A 222 -13.09 32.03 -6.49
CA ALA A 222 -13.40 30.73 -5.92
C ALA A 222 -12.11 29.93 -5.65
N LEU A 223 -11.15 29.93 -6.58
CA LEU A 223 -9.86 29.28 -6.39
C LEU A 223 -9.04 29.93 -5.26
N ALA A 224 -9.02 31.25 -5.17
CA ALA A 224 -8.33 31.97 -4.10
C ALA A 224 -8.92 31.62 -2.72
N LEU A 225 -10.26 31.62 -2.60
CA LEU A 225 -10.96 31.23 -1.37
C LEU A 225 -10.67 29.79 -0.99
N ALA A 226 -10.69 28.85 -1.95
CA ALA A 226 -10.39 27.45 -1.68
C ALA A 226 -8.94 27.27 -1.18
N ARG A 227 -7.96 27.94 -1.81
CA ARG A 227 -6.55 27.88 -1.41
C ARG A 227 -6.29 28.51 -0.04
N GLN A 228 -7.02 29.56 0.33
CA GLN A 228 -6.92 30.20 1.66
C GLN A 228 -7.30 29.23 2.79
N GLU A 229 -8.26 28.34 2.53
CA GLU A 229 -8.80 27.38 3.50
C GLU A 229 -7.97 26.08 3.59
N PHE A 230 -6.97 25.87 2.71
CA PHE A 230 -6.11 24.67 2.71
C PHE A 230 -5.38 24.39 4.01
N LYS A 231 -5.09 25.43 4.81
CA LYS A 231 -4.40 25.30 6.09
C LYS A 231 -5.33 24.87 7.24
N ASN A 232 -6.65 24.98 7.02
CA ASN A 232 -7.67 24.72 8.04
C ASN A 232 -8.22 23.29 7.92
N PHE A 233 -8.28 22.75 6.70
CA PHE A 233 -8.85 21.44 6.41
C PHE A 233 -7.79 20.39 6.05
N PRO A 234 -8.02 19.11 6.39
CA PRO A 234 -7.09 18.04 6.05
C PRO A 234 -7.06 17.75 4.55
N ARG A 235 -5.88 17.42 4.03
CA ARG A 235 -5.66 17.13 2.60
C ARG A 235 -6.26 15.82 2.09
N ARG A 236 -6.76 14.95 2.99
CA ARG A 236 -7.25 13.61 2.64
C ARG A 236 -8.49 13.23 3.47
N GLY A 237 -9.35 12.40 2.88
CA GLY A 237 -10.57 11.89 3.52
C GLY A 237 -11.80 12.78 3.28
N ARG A 238 -12.90 12.50 4.00
CA ARG A 238 -14.21 13.15 3.76
C ARG A 238 -14.20 14.68 3.93
N LEU A 239 -13.26 15.22 4.70
CA LEU A 239 -13.09 16.65 4.96
C LEU A 239 -12.18 17.37 3.94
N ALA A 240 -11.61 16.66 2.96
CA ALA A 240 -10.69 17.23 1.95
C ALA A 240 -11.39 17.93 0.77
N LYS A 241 -12.72 18.08 0.82
CA LYS A 241 -13.53 18.56 -0.32
C LYS A 241 -13.12 19.97 -0.81
N VAL A 242 -12.56 20.83 0.03
CA VAL A 242 -12.02 22.13 -0.39
C VAL A 242 -10.85 21.99 -1.36
N HIS A 243 -9.99 20.98 -1.20
CA HIS A 243 -8.88 20.73 -2.10
C HIS A 243 -9.36 20.27 -3.48
N HIS A 244 -10.38 19.40 -3.52
CA HIS A 244 -11.00 18.98 -4.79
C HIS A 244 -11.74 20.12 -5.49
N ALA A 245 -12.38 21.02 -4.73
CA ALA A 245 -13.00 22.22 -5.29
C ALA A 245 -11.96 23.14 -5.96
N ALA A 246 -10.76 23.29 -5.37
CA ALA A 246 -9.68 24.04 -6.00
C ALA A 246 -9.23 23.42 -7.34
N GLU A 247 -9.04 22.11 -7.38
CA GLU A 247 -8.69 21.37 -8.61
C GLU A 247 -9.78 21.50 -9.71
N TYR A 248 -11.05 21.60 -9.29
CA TYR A 248 -12.16 21.84 -10.20
C TYR A 248 -12.09 23.25 -10.82
N TYR A 249 -11.89 24.29 -10.00
CA TYR A 249 -11.82 25.67 -10.48
C TYR A 249 -10.56 25.94 -11.31
N GLU A 250 -9.42 25.33 -10.99
CA GLU A 250 -8.20 25.38 -11.81
C GLU A 250 -8.45 24.87 -13.23
N ARG A 251 -9.17 23.75 -13.36
CA ARG A 251 -9.55 23.18 -14.67
C ARG A 251 -10.52 24.07 -15.43
N LYS A 252 -11.50 24.68 -14.75
CA LYS A 252 -12.44 25.63 -15.38
C LYS A 252 -11.75 26.89 -15.89
N ILE A 253 -10.79 27.44 -15.12
CA ILE A 253 -9.98 28.60 -15.55
C ILE A 253 -9.13 28.23 -16.76
N ALA A 254 -8.47 27.07 -16.76
CA ALA A 254 -7.67 26.60 -17.88
C ALA A 254 -8.52 26.40 -19.15
N SER A 255 -9.71 25.83 -19.00
CA SER A 255 -10.67 25.63 -20.10
C SER A 255 -11.18 26.96 -20.66
N ARG A 256 -11.51 27.95 -19.80
CA ARG A 256 -11.93 29.30 -20.22
C ARG A 256 -10.81 29.99 -21.03
N LYS A 257 -9.58 29.97 -20.51
CA LYS A 257 -8.41 30.56 -21.20
C LYS A 257 -8.12 29.88 -22.54
N ALA A 258 -8.30 28.55 -22.63
CA ALA A 258 -8.15 27.81 -23.88
C ALA A 258 -9.26 28.20 -24.90
N ALA A 259 -10.50 28.37 -24.44
CA ALA A 259 -11.61 28.82 -25.29
C ALA A 259 -11.42 30.27 -25.76
N GLU A 260 -10.97 31.17 -24.90
CA GLU A 260 -10.62 32.56 -25.25
C GLU A 260 -9.47 32.62 -26.26
N ALA A 261 -8.45 31.77 -26.10
CA ALA A 261 -7.36 31.64 -27.07
C ALA A 261 -7.87 31.12 -28.42
N LYS A 262 -8.76 30.12 -28.42
CA LYS A 262 -9.37 29.57 -29.63
C LYS A 262 -10.27 30.60 -30.34
N ALA A 263 -11.03 31.41 -29.59
CA ALA A 263 -11.85 32.49 -30.14
C ALA A 263 -11.00 33.64 -30.71
N ARG A 264 -9.85 33.96 -30.09
CA ARG A 264 -8.87 34.90 -30.64
C ARG A 264 -8.24 34.41 -31.95
N ILE A 265 -8.01 33.10 -32.06
CA ILE A 265 -7.53 32.48 -33.30
C ILE A 265 -8.63 32.53 -34.37
N ALA A 266 -9.88 32.19 -34.03
CA ALA A 266 -11.02 32.25 -34.94
C ALA A 266 -11.29 33.67 -35.48
N LYS A 267 -11.23 34.70 -34.63
CA LYS A 267 -11.34 36.11 -35.06
C LYS A 267 -10.19 36.58 -35.95
N ARG A 268 -9.02 35.93 -35.87
CA ARG A 268 -7.87 36.22 -36.77
C ARG A 268 -8.03 35.53 -38.12
N THR A 269 -8.66 34.36 -38.17
CA THR A 269 -8.97 33.63 -39.40
C THR A 269 -10.16 34.24 -40.17
N ASP A 270 -11.22 34.70 -39.49
CA ASP A 270 -12.33 35.41 -40.17
C ASP A 270 -11.87 36.74 -40.80
N LYS A 271 -10.88 37.40 -40.19
CA LYS A 271 -10.30 38.64 -40.73
C LYS A 271 -9.33 38.39 -41.89
N SER A 272 -8.86 37.16 -42.09
CA SER A 272 -8.06 36.77 -43.26
C SER A 272 -8.90 36.20 -44.41
N GLU A 273 -10.16 35.83 -44.17
CA GLU A 273 -11.09 35.34 -45.21
C GLU A 273 -11.99 36.45 -45.79
N ALA A 274 -12.10 37.61 -45.12
CA ALA A 274 -12.78 38.79 -45.67
C ALA A 274 -11.92 39.62 -46.65
N ASP A 275 -10.58 39.48 -46.59
CA ASP A 275 -9.64 40.17 -47.48
C ASP A 275 -9.04 39.18 -48.50
N GLY A 276 -9.90 38.65 -49.37
CA GLY A 276 -9.54 37.84 -50.54
C GLY A 276 -10.02 38.50 -51.82
N GLY A 277 -9.30 39.52 -52.31
CA GLY A 277 -9.49 40.13 -53.63
C GLY A 277 -8.20 40.08 -54.46
N ALA A 278 -8.21 39.31 -55.54
CA ALA A 278 -7.13 39.18 -56.52
C ALA A 278 -7.06 40.44 -57.44
N PRO A 279 -6.01 40.61 -58.28
CA PRO A 279 -5.22 41.84 -58.35
C PRO A 279 -5.52 42.71 -59.58
N GLU A 280 -5.21 44.01 -59.54
CA GLU A 280 -4.74 44.72 -60.75
C GLU A 280 -4.01 46.05 -60.49
N SER A 281 -2.94 46.21 -61.27
CA SER A 281 -2.22 47.40 -61.76
C SER A 281 -1.95 48.62 -60.87
N VAL A 282 -0.65 48.94 -60.80
CA VAL A 282 -0.05 50.24 -60.48
C VAL A 282 -0.60 51.35 -61.38
N THR A 283 -0.97 52.51 -60.81
CA THR A 283 -0.67 53.85 -61.38
C THR A 283 -0.85 55.00 -60.36
N VAL A 284 0.26 55.71 -60.13
CA VAL A 284 0.43 57.17 -59.89
C VAL A 284 -0.15 57.87 -58.63
N ARG A 285 0.75 58.69 -58.01
CA ARG A 285 0.65 59.63 -56.86
C ARG A 285 -0.15 60.93 -57.22
N PRO A 286 -0.12 62.09 -56.50
CA PRO A 286 0.27 62.48 -55.12
C PRO A 286 -0.69 63.49 -54.38
N GLY A 287 -0.40 63.79 -53.09
CA GLY A 287 -0.78 65.05 -52.36
C GLY A 287 -1.98 64.97 -51.39
N THR A 288 -2.14 65.70 -50.28
CA THR A 288 -1.36 66.67 -49.48
C THR A 288 -2.14 66.93 -48.16
N SER A 289 -1.43 67.15 -47.04
CA SER A 289 -1.75 68.08 -45.91
C SER A 289 -2.92 67.86 -44.89
N ARG A 290 -2.56 67.41 -43.65
CA ARG A 290 -2.79 67.93 -42.24
C ARG A 290 -4.08 68.73 -41.82
N PRO A 291 -4.38 68.98 -40.50
CA PRO A 291 -4.52 68.13 -39.29
C PRO A 291 -5.67 68.56 -38.29
N GLY A 292 -5.94 67.77 -37.23
CA GLY A 292 -6.77 68.11 -36.03
C GLY A 292 -7.99 67.18 -35.86
N SER A 293 -8.37 66.61 -34.71
CA SER A 293 -8.21 66.92 -33.27
C SER A 293 -8.53 65.68 -32.40
N LEU A 294 -7.76 65.45 -31.32
CA LEU A 294 -7.91 64.45 -30.22
C LEU A 294 -8.90 64.94 -29.13
N PRO A 295 -9.36 64.19 -28.07
CA PRO A 295 -8.80 62.99 -27.36
C PRO A 295 -9.89 61.97 -26.84
N PRO A 296 -9.70 61.08 -25.82
CA PRO A 296 -8.53 60.35 -25.29
C PRO A 296 -8.66 58.80 -25.35
N GLY A 297 -7.53 58.07 -25.23
CA GLY A 297 -7.52 56.75 -24.59
C GLY A 297 -6.93 55.57 -25.36
N VAL A 298 -5.63 55.56 -25.66
CA VAL A 298 -4.79 54.35 -25.62
C VAL A 298 -3.34 54.77 -25.34
N SER A 299 -2.83 54.45 -24.16
CA SER A 299 -1.41 54.60 -23.82
C SER A 299 -0.65 53.33 -24.16
N GLN A 300 0.53 53.50 -24.77
CA GLN A 300 1.45 52.47 -25.26
C GLN A 300 2.01 51.56 -24.15
N PRO A 301 2.38 50.29 -24.43
CA PRO A 301 3.27 49.51 -23.56
C PRO A 301 4.71 50.00 -23.74
N GLY A 302 5.32 50.40 -22.62
CA GLY A 302 6.55 51.17 -22.56
C GLY A 302 7.83 50.48 -23.03
N VAL A 303 8.71 51.35 -23.54
CA VAL A 303 10.17 51.25 -23.49
C VAL A 303 10.61 51.11 -22.03
N LEU A 304 11.36 50.07 -21.69
CA LEU A 304 12.09 49.99 -20.41
C LEU A 304 13.26 50.98 -20.46
N GLN A 305 13.17 52.08 -19.71
CA GLN A 305 14.35 52.82 -19.29
C GLN A 305 15.09 52.07 -18.16
N PRO A 306 16.42 52.15 -18.11
CA PRO A 306 17.25 51.44 -17.14
C PRO A 306 17.24 52.17 -15.79
N GLY A 307 16.84 51.49 -14.72
CA GLY A 307 17.06 52.02 -13.37
C GLY A 307 16.23 51.38 -12.26
N ILE A 308 16.95 50.75 -11.32
CA ILE A 308 16.58 50.47 -9.92
C ILE A 308 15.84 49.15 -9.65
N SER A 309 16.64 48.08 -9.67
CA SER A 309 16.81 47.03 -8.65
C SER A 309 15.63 46.60 -7.75
N LYS A 310 15.19 45.34 -7.90
CA LYS A 310 15.34 44.28 -6.86
C LYS A 310 15.24 42.86 -7.47
N PRO A 311 16.05 41.88 -7.02
CA PRO A 311 16.16 40.55 -7.62
C PRO A 311 15.14 39.56 -7.04
N GLY A 312 14.56 38.72 -7.90
CA GLY A 312 13.87 37.49 -7.49
C GLY A 312 12.37 37.45 -7.80
N LEU A 313 12.00 37.37 -9.08
CA LEU A 313 10.67 36.93 -9.54
C LEU A 313 10.69 36.63 -11.05
N GLU A 314 11.44 35.61 -11.47
CA GLU A 314 11.15 34.92 -12.74
C GLU A 314 10.45 33.60 -12.39
N THR A 315 9.15 33.50 -12.68
CA THR A 315 8.43 32.24 -12.55
C THR A 315 9.02 31.21 -13.52
N SER A 316 8.98 29.92 -13.16
CA SER A 316 9.44 28.82 -14.02
C SER A 316 8.78 28.86 -15.41
N GLU A 317 7.54 29.33 -15.51
CA GLU A 317 6.80 29.52 -16.77
C GLU A 317 7.48 30.53 -17.71
N SER A 318 7.99 31.65 -17.18
CA SER A 318 8.71 32.67 -17.96
C SER A 318 10.03 32.12 -18.53
N ARG A 319 10.72 31.28 -17.75
CA ARG A 319 11.99 30.65 -18.16
C ARG A 319 11.78 29.57 -19.22
N VAL A 320 10.69 28.79 -19.12
CA VAL A 320 10.29 27.81 -20.14
C VAL A 320 9.96 28.50 -21.47
N ALA A 321 9.17 29.57 -21.44
CA ALA A 321 8.84 30.33 -22.65
C ALA A 321 10.08 30.92 -23.32
N ALA A 322 11.01 31.47 -22.53
CA ALA A 322 12.29 31.99 -23.04
C ALA A 322 13.16 30.90 -23.67
N ALA A 323 13.23 29.70 -23.06
CA ALA A 323 14.01 28.58 -23.58
C ALA A 323 13.46 28.06 -24.92
N ILE A 324 12.14 27.92 -25.03
CA ILE A 324 11.45 27.51 -26.26
C ILE A 324 11.70 28.53 -27.36
N LEU A 325 11.46 29.82 -27.07
CA LEU A 325 11.66 30.90 -28.04
C LEU A 325 13.11 30.96 -28.55
N ALA A 326 14.10 30.81 -27.66
CA ALA A 326 15.51 30.76 -28.06
C ALA A 326 15.81 29.58 -29.01
N ASN A 327 15.17 28.42 -28.79
CA ASN A 327 15.33 27.25 -29.65
C ASN A 327 14.65 27.45 -31.03
N GLU A 328 13.47 28.07 -31.06
CA GLU A 328 12.75 28.42 -32.29
C GLU A 328 13.51 29.47 -33.11
N GLU A 329 14.11 30.46 -32.45
CA GLU A 329 14.95 31.49 -33.07
C GLU A 329 16.34 30.98 -33.47
N ARG A 330 16.63 29.70 -33.23
CA ARG A 330 17.93 29.05 -33.55
C ARG A 330 19.11 29.65 -32.78
N ARG A 331 18.82 30.22 -31.61
CA ARG A 331 19.79 30.65 -30.59
C ARG A 331 20.09 29.48 -29.66
N TYR A 332 20.65 28.43 -30.25
CA TYR A 332 20.81 27.13 -29.59
C TYR A 332 21.70 27.15 -28.34
N ALA A 333 22.72 28.00 -28.29
CA ALA A 333 23.55 28.17 -27.09
C ALA A 333 22.74 28.78 -25.93
N ASP A 334 21.93 29.81 -26.22
CA ASP A 334 21.05 30.45 -25.23
C ASP A 334 19.96 29.47 -24.76
N ALA A 335 19.36 28.73 -25.69
CA ALA A 335 18.36 27.70 -25.39
C ALA A 335 18.94 26.60 -24.49
N ALA A 336 20.16 26.13 -24.77
CA ALA A 336 20.84 25.14 -23.95
C ALA A 336 21.03 25.64 -22.52
N ALA A 337 21.57 26.86 -22.34
CA ALA A 337 21.78 27.44 -21.01
C ALA A 337 20.46 27.61 -20.23
N LEU A 338 19.39 28.05 -20.90
CA LEU A 338 18.07 28.20 -20.28
C LEU A 338 17.46 26.86 -19.85
N PHE A 339 17.55 25.82 -20.70
CA PHE A 339 17.10 24.47 -20.35
C PHE A 339 17.93 23.82 -19.25
N GLU A 340 19.23 24.09 -19.16
CA GLU A 340 20.06 23.64 -18.04
C GLU A 340 19.64 24.31 -16.72
N GLY A 341 19.41 25.62 -16.76
CA GLY A 341 18.89 26.36 -15.62
C GLY A 341 17.54 25.82 -15.15
N LEU A 342 16.66 25.45 -16.08
CA LEU A 342 15.38 24.79 -15.78
C LEU A 342 15.58 23.40 -15.18
N ALA A 343 16.47 22.58 -15.73
CA ALA A 343 16.74 21.25 -15.20
C ALA A 343 17.20 21.33 -13.73
N ALA A 344 18.13 22.24 -13.41
CA ALA A 344 18.64 22.43 -12.05
C ALA A 344 17.54 22.76 -11.02
N LEU A 345 16.47 23.49 -11.41
CA LEU A 345 15.34 23.78 -10.51
C LEU A 345 14.54 22.53 -10.12
N PHE A 346 14.56 21.49 -10.97
CA PHE A 346 13.76 20.27 -10.78
C PHE A 346 14.57 19.07 -10.29
N GLU A 347 15.88 19.23 -10.08
CA GLU A 347 16.78 18.14 -9.69
C GLU A 347 16.33 17.42 -8.41
N SER A 348 15.87 18.16 -7.40
CA SER A 348 15.42 17.62 -6.11
C SER A 348 13.91 17.42 -6.01
N SER A 349 13.13 18.07 -6.88
CA SER A 349 11.66 18.15 -6.77
C SER A 349 10.90 17.28 -7.77
N SER A 350 11.47 17.00 -8.94
CA SER A 350 10.84 16.17 -9.98
C SER A 350 11.87 15.54 -10.92
N PRO A 351 12.26 14.26 -10.71
CA PRO A 351 13.17 13.54 -11.60
C PRO A 351 12.71 13.50 -13.06
N ARG A 352 11.38 13.50 -13.28
CA ARG A 352 10.77 13.52 -14.62
C ARG A 352 11.05 14.83 -15.35
N LEU A 353 10.83 15.97 -14.70
CA LEU A 353 11.06 17.29 -15.30
C LEU A 353 12.55 17.58 -15.45
N TYR A 354 13.35 17.17 -14.47
CA TYR A 354 14.81 17.20 -14.57
C TYR A 354 15.31 16.48 -15.84
N GLY A 355 14.89 15.22 -16.04
CA GLY A 355 15.30 14.43 -17.19
C GLY A 355 14.83 15.00 -18.53
N LEU A 356 13.64 15.60 -18.58
CA LEU A 356 13.11 16.27 -19.76
C LEU A 356 13.97 17.49 -20.13
N TYR A 357 14.12 18.46 -19.23
CA TYR A 357 14.87 19.69 -19.52
C TYR A 357 16.36 19.43 -19.76
N ARG A 358 16.93 18.42 -19.09
CA ARG A 358 18.31 17.99 -19.38
C ARG A 358 18.46 17.49 -20.82
N THR A 359 17.45 16.79 -21.32
CA THR A 359 17.42 16.28 -22.70
C THR A 359 17.26 17.43 -23.71
N GLU A 360 16.39 18.41 -23.42
CA GLU A 360 16.23 19.62 -24.25
C GLU A 360 17.53 20.45 -24.30
N ALA A 361 18.23 20.57 -23.17
CA ALA A 361 19.51 21.27 -23.10
C ALA A 361 20.59 20.58 -23.95
N ASP A 362 20.67 19.25 -23.87
CA ASP A 362 21.64 18.47 -24.65
C ASP A 362 21.37 18.60 -26.16
N GLU A 363 20.10 18.51 -26.61
CA GLU A 363 19.74 18.72 -28.01
C GLU A 363 20.09 20.12 -28.51
N ALA A 364 19.74 21.16 -27.76
CA ALA A 364 20.08 22.53 -28.09
C ALA A 364 21.61 22.68 -28.19
N ARG A 365 22.38 22.08 -27.27
CA ARG A 365 23.84 22.08 -27.34
C ARG A 365 24.37 21.41 -28.60
N PHE A 366 23.83 20.26 -29.01
CA PHE A 366 24.27 19.57 -30.22
C PHE A 366 23.97 20.37 -31.49
N LEU A 367 22.81 21.01 -31.55
CA LEU A 367 22.45 21.91 -32.64
C LEU A 367 23.35 23.15 -32.66
N GLY A 368 23.74 23.66 -31.49
CA GLY A 368 24.75 24.70 -31.33
C GLY A 368 26.10 24.27 -31.91
N PHE A 369 26.61 23.09 -31.52
CA PHE A 369 27.87 22.58 -32.06
C PHE A 369 27.83 22.39 -33.58
N ALA A 370 26.73 21.88 -34.13
CA ALA A 370 26.57 21.75 -35.57
C ALA A 370 26.52 23.12 -36.28
N LYS A 371 25.88 24.13 -35.67
CA LYS A 371 25.87 25.53 -36.14
C LYS A 371 27.27 26.15 -36.14
N ASP A 372 28.02 26.00 -35.05
CA ASP A 372 29.40 26.50 -34.93
C ASP A 372 30.34 25.85 -35.96
N SER A 373 30.03 24.62 -36.36
CA SER A 373 30.83 23.87 -37.34
C SER A 373 30.67 24.40 -38.74
N LEU A 374 29.49 24.89 -39.09
CA LEU A 374 29.28 25.60 -40.35
C LEU A 374 30.12 26.90 -40.37
N GLN A 375 30.15 27.64 -39.27
CA GLN A 375 30.99 28.84 -39.15
C GLN A 375 32.49 28.49 -39.32
N ARG A 376 32.97 27.44 -38.64
CA ARG A 376 34.36 26.96 -38.78
C ARG A 376 34.68 26.47 -40.19
N ALA A 377 33.74 25.81 -40.86
CA ALA A 377 33.91 25.30 -42.22
C ALA A 377 34.06 26.45 -43.24
N LEU A 378 33.34 27.55 -43.05
CA LEU A 378 33.42 28.75 -43.89
C LEU A 378 34.71 29.54 -43.70
N SER A 379 35.32 29.46 -42.52
CA SER A 379 36.66 30.02 -42.27
C SER A 379 37.78 29.25 -42.97
N LYS A 380 37.50 28.08 -43.58
CA LYS A 380 38.47 27.24 -44.29
C LYS A 380 38.21 27.25 -45.82
N PRO A 381 39.13 27.78 -46.64
CA PRO A 381 38.92 27.95 -48.09
C PRO A 381 38.59 26.65 -48.86
N SER A 382 39.10 25.50 -48.41
CA SER A 382 38.89 24.20 -49.07
C SER A 382 37.51 23.58 -48.83
N LEU A 383 36.86 23.87 -47.70
CA LEU A 383 35.47 23.47 -47.43
C LEU A 383 34.47 24.45 -48.04
N ALA A 384 34.81 25.75 -48.06
CA ALA A 384 34.05 26.78 -48.76
C ALA A 384 33.85 26.46 -50.26
N ALA A 385 34.82 25.81 -50.89
CA ALA A 385 34.71 25.34 -52.29
C ALA A 385 33.71 24.19 -52.49
N LYS A 386 33.40 23.39 -51.45
CA LYS A 386 32.41 22.30 -51.49
C LYS A 386 30.98 22.74 -51.17
N LEU A 387 30.81 23.93 -50.56
CA LEU A 387 29.51 24.54 -50.20
C LEU A 387 28.85 25.19 -51.44
N LEU A 388 28.67 24.39 -52.49
CA LEU A 388 28.06 24.79 -53.76
C LEU A 388 26.55 25.03 -53.58
N ARG A 389 26.09 26.20 -54.07
CA ARG A 389 24.69 26.68 -54.18
C ARG A 389 23.70 26.01 -53.23
N VAL A 390 23.53 26.64 -52.07
CA VAL A 390 22.53 26.25 -51.07
C VAL A 390 21.35 27.23 -51.10
N PRO A 391 20.15 26.82 -50.65
CA PRO A 391 19.01 27.73 -50.53
C PRO A 391 19.37 28.93 -49.64
N ALA A 392 19.22 30.14 -50.18
CA ALA A 392 19.50 31.41 -49.52
C ALA A 392 18.21 32.02 -48.91
N GLY A 393 17.30 31.18 -48.44
CA GLY A 393 15.95 31.57 -48.02
C GLY A 393 15.09 32.13 -49.17
N LEU A 394 13.77 32.18 -48.96
CA LEU A 394 12.82 32.82 -49.91
C LEU A 394 12.89 32.29 -51.36
N GLY A 395 13.22 31.01 -51.56
CA GLY A 395 13.26 30.38 -52.89
C GLY A 395 14.47 30.75 -53.77
N ARG A 396 15.51 31.36 -53.20
CA ARG A 396 16.75 31.73 -53.91
C ARG A 396 17.85 30.71 -53.64
N SER A 397 18.82 30.57 -54.55
CA SER A 397 20.05 29.78 -54.32
C SER A 397 21.28 30.67 -54.44
N GLY A 398 22.22 30.55 -53.52
CA GLY A 398 23.44 31.37 -53.50
C GLY A 398 24.64 30.63 -52.96
N LYS A 399 25.83 31.15 -53.23
CA LYS A 399 27.07 30.67 -52.62
C LYS A 399 27.16 31.22 -51.20
N LEU A 400 27.35 30.35 -50.21
CA LEU A 400 27.53 30.79 -48.83
C LEU A 400 28.95 31.38 -48.66
N VAL A 401 29.03 32.66 -48.31
CA VAL A 401 30.30 33.42 -48.25
C VAL A 401 30.67 33.85 -46.83
N GLY A 402 29.72 33.87 -45.90
CA GLY A 402 29.95 34.20 -44.51
C GLY A 402 28.85 33.70 -43.58
N ALA A 403 29.17 33.49 -42.32
CA ALA A 403 28.22 33.14 -41.28
C ALA A 403 28.64 33.73 -39.94
N ASP A 404 27.72 34.40 -39.26
CA ASP A 404 27.90 34.86 -37.88
C ASP A 404 26.84 34.25 -36.96
N LYS A 405 26.79 34.71 -35.70
CA LYS A 405 25.88 34.21 -34.67
C LYS A 405 24.39 34.44 -35.00
N ASN A 406 24.08 35.45 -35.81
CA ASN A 406 22.74 35.96 -36.11
C ASN A 406 22.31 35.72 -37.57
N GLU A 407 23.23 35.83 -38.52
CA GLU A 407 22.93 35.85 -39.96
C GLU A 407 23.93 35.02 -40.80
N LEU A 408 23.46 34.57 -41.96
CA LEU A 408 24.21 33.92 -43.01
C LEU A 408 24.30 34.87 -44.21
N GLN A 409 25.48 34.99 -44.80
CA GLN A 409 25.72 35.83 -45.97
C GLN A 409 25.86 34.96 -47.21
N PHE A 410 24.97 35.18 -48.18
CA PHE A 410 24.95 34.49 -49.46
C PHE A 410 25.27 35.46 -50.59
N GLU A 411 26.11 35.01 -51.53
CA GLU A 411 26.29 35.65 -52.82
C GLU A 411 25.33 35.00 -53.82
N THR A 412 24.31 35.75 -54.24
CA THR A 412 23.31 35.29 -55.20
C THR A 412 23.52 35.96 -56.56
N GLU A 413 22.88 35.44 -57.62
CA GLU A 413 22.90 36.08 -58.94
C GLU A 413 22.33 37.51 -58.95
N GLN A 414 21.54 37.86 -57.91
CA GLN A 414 20.92 39.18 -57.72
C GLN A 414 21.71 40.07 -56.73
N GLY A 415 22.90 39.65 -56.30
CA GLY A 415 23.73 40.35 -55.33
C GLY A 415 23.79 39.68 -53.94
N PRO A 416 24.50 40.28 -52.98
CA PRO A 416 24.66 39.72 -51.64
C PRO A 416 23.36 39.79 -50.83
N VAL A 417 23.00 38.70 -50.16
CA VAL A 417 21.80 38.58 -49.32
C VAL A 417 22.19 38.07 -47.94
N ALA A 418 21.75 38.78 -46.90
CA ALA A 418 21.86 38.34 -45.51
C ALA A 418 20.56 37.67 -45.05
N VAL A 419 20.66 36.46 -44.53
CA VAL A 419 19.52 35.63 -44.11
C VAL A 419 19.67 35.30 -42.63
N ARG A 420 18.65 35.58 -41.83
CA ARG A 420 18.69 35.25 -40.39
C ARG A 420 18.53 33.76 -40.19
N TRP A 421 19.21 33.19 -39.21
CA TRP A 421 19.06 31.76 -38.89
C TRP A 421 17.60 31.35 -38.62
N LYS A 422 16.81 32.24 -38.00
CA LYS A 422 15.38 32.02 -37.71
C LYS A 422 14.50 31.90 -38.94
N THR A 423 14.93 32.40 -40.11
CA THR A 423 14.13 32.36 -41.34
C THR A 423 14.38 31.10 -42.16
N LEU A 424 15.33 30.24 -41.75
CA LEU A 424 15.58 28.95 -42.38
C LEU A 424 14.71 27.84 -41.79
N SER A 425 14.19 27.01 -42.67
CA SER A 425 13.49 25.77 -42.32
C SER A 425 14.46 24.70 -41.80
N ASP A 426 13.93 23.70 -41.07
CA ASP A 426 14.73 22.56 -40.60
C ASP A 426 15.38 21.80 -41.77
N THR A 427 14.73 21.76 -42.95
CA THR A 427 15.27 21.15 -44.16
C THR A 427 16.50 21.89 -44.67
N GLU A 428 16.45 23.22 -44.79
CA GLU A 428 17.57 24.04 -45.25
C GLU A 428 18.74 23.98 -44.27
N ILE A 429 18.47 24.02 -42.95
CA ILE A 429 19.50 23.87 -41.91
C ILE A 429 20.16 22.48 -41.99
N THR A 430 19.37 21.43 -42.23
CA THR A 430 19.89 20.06 -42.38
C THR A 430 20.84 19.95 -43.56
N GLN A 431 20.48 20.50 -44.73
CA GLN A 431 21.33 20.50 -45.92
C GLN A 431 22.66 21.23 -45.67
N LEU A 432 22.63 22.36 -44.96
CA LEU A 432 23.84 23.09 -44.57
C LEU A 432 24.74 22.24 -43.66
N PHE A 433 24.16 21.56 -42.67
CA PHE A 433 24.92 20.75 -41.72
C PHE A 433 25.47 19.46 -42.35
N GLU A 434 24.77 18.85 -43.31
CA GLU A 434 25.26 17.68 -44.07
C GLU A 434 26.65 17.93 -44.70
N ILE A 435 26.93 19.17 -45.09
CA ILE A 435 28.19 19.55 -45.76
C ILE A 435 29.31 19.89 -44.76
N SER A 436 28.95 20.35 -43.55
CA SER A 436 29.92 20.89 -42.57
C SER A 436 30.21 19.96 -41.38
N VAL A 437 29.43 18.90 -41.17
CA VAL A 437 29.57 17.99 -40.02
C VAL A 437 30.81 17.09 -40.18
N THR A 438 31.77 17.27 -39.27
CA THR A 438 33.06 16.56 -39.25
C THR A 438 33.29 15.78 -37.96
N THR A 439 32.78 16.26 -36.82
CA THR A 439 33.02 15.65 -35.51
C THR A 439 31.88 14.75 -35.01
N PRO A 440 32.15 13.81 -34.08
CA PRO A 440 31.10 12.95 -33.51
C PRO A 440 29.97 13.71 -32.80
N LEU A 441 30.27 14.83 -32.12
CA LEU A 441 29.27 15.68 -31.46
C LEU A 441 28.37 16.41 -32.46
N GLU A 442 28.93 16.89 -33.57
CA GLU A 442 28.18 17.52 -34.66
C GLU A 442 27.21 16.54 -35.32
N ARG A 443 27.60 15.26 -35.42
CA ARG A 443 26.75 14.18 -35.92
C ARG A 443 25.52 13.92 -35.04
N LEU A 444 25.61 14.15 -33.72
CA LEU A 444 24.44 14.10 -32.84
C LEU A 444 23.46 15.23 -33.19
N GLY A 445 23.97 16.44 -33.47
CA GLY A 445 23.14 17.57 -33.89
C GLY A 445 22.41 17.29 -35.22
N LEU A 446 23.13 16.73 -36.19
CA LEU A 446 22.53 16.31 -37.46
C LEU A 446 21.49 15.18 -37.27
N ALA A 447 21.74 14.24 -36.35
CA ALA A 447 20.78 13.19 -36.03
C ALA A 447 19.47 13.76 -35.43
N VAL A 448 19.56 14.76 -34.55
CA VAL A 448 18.38 15.45 -33.99
C VAL A 448 17.54 16.09 -35.10
N LEU A 449 18.16 16.77 -36.06
CA LEU A 449 17.43 17.35 -37.20
C LEU A 449 16.78 16.28 -38.08
N TYR A 450 17.47 15.18 -38.35
CA TYR A 450 16.87 14.06 -39.09
C TYR A 450 15.67 13.45 -38.37
N PHE A 451 15.69 13.35 -37.04
CA PHE A 451 14.52 12.91 -36.28
C PHE A 451 13.36 13.91 -36.39
N ARG A 452 13.62 15.22 -36.34
CA ARG A 452 12.60 16.27 -36.53
C ARG A 452 11.95 16.21 -37.91
N LEU A 453 12.74 15.87 -38.94
CA LEU A 453 12.26 15.68 -40.32
C LEU A 453 11.65 14.30 -40.60
N GLY A 454 11.54 13.42 -39.59
CA GLY A 454 11.04 12.06 -39.76
C GLY A 454 11.99 11.09 -40.49
N ARG A 455 13.22 11.51 -40.82
CA ARG A 455 14.27 10.72 -41.51
C ARG A 455 15.00 9.79 -40.55
N LYS A 456 14.27 8.86 -39.91
CA LYS A 456 14.78 7.98 -38.84
C LYS A 456 16.02 7.16 -39.22
N ALA A 457 16.06 6.60 -40.44
CA ALA A 457 17.19 5.78 -40.90
C ALA A 457 18.49 6.60 -41.03
N ASP A 458 18.38 7.84 -41.50
CA ASP A 458 19.52 8.76 -41.62
C ASP A 458 20.01 9.23 -40.24
N ALA A 459 19.09 9.51 -39.33
CA ALA A 459 19.41 9.81 -37.94
C ALA A 459 20.19 8.67 -37.28
N GLU A 460 19.69 7.44 -37.34
CA GLU A 460 20.36 6.27 -36.77
C GLU A 460 21.69 5.96 -37.49
N LYS A 461 21.85 6.30 -38.78
CA LYS A 461 23.15 6.26 -39.47
C LYS A 461 24.15 7.20 -38.84
N GLN A 462 23.80 8.47 -38.58
CA GLN A 462 24.70 9.42 -37.94
C GLN A 462 25.04 9.01 -36.51
N LEU A 463 24.05 8.53 -35.74
CA LEU A 463 24.28 8.02 -34.39
C LEU A 463 25.25 6.83 -34.36
N ARG A 464 25.14 5.90 -35.32
CA ARG A 464 26.10 4.77 -35.44
C ARG A 464 27.52 5.25 -35.73
N ILE A 465 27.67 6.24 -36.61
CA ILE A 465 28.99 6.80 -36.94
C ILE A 465 29.56 7.50 -35.70
N ALA A 466 28.78 8.35 -35.04
CA ALA A 466 29.19 9.06 -33.83
C ALA A 466 29.65 8.10 -32.72
N LEU A 467 28.86 7.05 -32.44
CA LEU A 467 29.18 6.07 -31.40
C LEU A 467 30.42 5.21 -31.70
N ARG A 468 30.68 4.93 -32.99
CA ARG A 468 31.90 4.21 -33.41
C ARG A 468 33.14 5.07 -33.24
N SER A 469 33.03 6.37 -33.53
CA SER A 469 34.12 7.33 -33.39
C SER A 469 34.41 7.68 -31.93
N ASP A 470 33.37 7.81 -31.10
CA ASP A 470 33.51 8.12 -29.68
C ASP A 470 32.45 7.39 -28.83
N ARG A 471 32.92 6.42 -28.04
CA ARG A 471 32.06 5.62 -27.14
C ARG A 471 31.54 6.41 -25.94
N SER A 472 32.21 7.50 -25.56
CA SER A 472 31.79 8.34 -24.42
C SER A 472 30.45 9.05 -24.68
N LEU A 473 30.06 9.18 -25.95
CA LEU A 473 28.79 9.77 -26.37
C LEU A 473 27.56 8.88 -26.13
N LYS A 474 27.74 7.64 -25.67
CA LYS A 474 26.63 6.69 -25.45
C LYS A 474 25.49 7.27 -24.61
N PRO A 475 25.72 7.92 -23.43
CA PRO A 475 24.63 8.44 -22.62
C PRO A 475 23.81 9.52 -23.32
N LEU A 476 24.45 10.33 -24.17
CA LEU A 476 23.79 11.38 -24.94
C LEU A 476 22.96 10.79 -26.08
N LEU A 477 23.54 9.85 -26.83
CA LEU A 477 22.86 9.11 -27.89
C LEU A 477 21.63 8.37 -27.36
N ASP A 478 21.74 7.73 -26.20
CA ASP A 478 20.64 6.98 -25.59
C ASP A 478 19.45 7.90 -25.27
N ARG A 479 19.69 9.14 -24.81
CA ARG A 479 18.63 10.13 -24.57
C ARG A 479 17.96 10.59 -25.87
N ILE A 480 18.76 10.84 -26.91
CA ILE A 480 18.25 11.22 -28.24
C ILE A 480 17.33 10.10 -28.77
N LEU A 481 17.78 8.84 -28.70
CA LEU A 481 16.97 7.70 -29.13
C LEU A 481 15.69 7.54 -28.33
N ALA A 482 15.76 7.63 -27.00
CA ALA A 482 14.59 7.52 -26.13
C ALA A 482 13.54 8.59 -26.44
N LYS A 483 13.96 9.85 -26.59
CA LYS A 483 13.06 10.95 -26.96
C LYS A 483 12.51 10.79 -28.37
N ALA A 484 13.34 10.48 -29.36
CA ALA A 484 12.92 10.29 -30.75
C ALA A 484 11.91 9.14 -30.92
N ARG A 485 11.99 8.12 -30.05
CA ARG A 485 11.06 6.99 -30.00
C ARG A 485 9.88 7.20 -29.06
N SER A 486 9.82 8.34 -28.36
CA SER A 486 8.79 8.65 -27.35
C SER A 486 8.69 7.58 -26.25
N GLU A 487 9.83 7.04 -25.83
CA GLU A 487 9.91 6.00 -24.82
C GLU A 487 10.76 6.43 -23.62
N ALA A 488 10.55 5.79 -22.47
CA ALA A 488 11.42 6.00 -21.31
C ALA A 488 12.81 5.44 -21.61
N LEU A 489 13.86 6.14 -21.16
CA LEU A 489 15.24 5.68 -21.33
C LEU A 489 15.40 4.27 -20.71
N PRO A 490 15.73 3.23 -21.50
CA PRO A 490 15.87 1.87 -20.97
C PRO A 490 17.02 1.77 -19.97
N GLU A 491 16.89 0.89 -18.98
CA GLU A 491 17.99 0.56 -18.06
C GLU A 491 19.16 -0.05 -18.85
N GLY A 492 20.35 0.56 -18.77
CA GLY A 492 21.51 0.21 -19.61
C GLY A 492 21.50 0.85 -21.02
N GLY A 493 20.46 1.60 -21.37
CA GLY A 493 20.30 2.32 -22.63
C GLY A 493 20.12 1.41 -23.84
N TYR A 494 20.55 1.87 -25.00
CA TYR A 494 20.47 1.11 -26.25
C TYR A 494 21.81 0.45 -26.58
N VAL A 495 21.73 -0.66 -27.31
CA VAL A 495 22.87 -1.39 -27.82
C VAL A 495 22.70 -1.67 -29.30
N LEU A 496 23.80 -1.64 -30.04
CA LEU A 496 23.79 -1.93 -31.47
C LEU A 496 23.82 -3.44 -31.70
N GLU A 497 22.79 -3.99 -32.32
CA GLU A 497 22.69 -5.40 -32.69
C GLU A 497 22.23 -5.51 -34.15
N LYS A 498 22.98 -6.24 -34.98
CA LYS A 498 22.70 -6.41 -36.43
C LYS A 498 22.43 -5.09 -37.18
N GLY A 499 23.08 -4.00 -36.76
CA GLY A 499 22.96 -2.69 -37.40
C GLY A 499 21.81 -1.80 -36.90
N ALA A 500 20.98 -2.27 -35.96
CA ALA A 500 19.88 -1.52 -35.35
C ALA A 500 20.11 -1.29 -33.85
N PHE A 501 19.60 -0.17 -33.33
CA PHE A 501 19.61 0.11 -31.89
C PHE A 501 18.42 -0.57 -31.20
N ILE A 502 18.72 -1.51 -30.30
CA ILE A 502 17.72 -2.18 -29.47
C ILE A 502 17.92 -1.82 -28.00
N PRO A 503 16.86 -1.74 -27.18
CA PRO A 503 16.97 -1.61 -25.74
C PRO A 503 17.82 -2.73 -25.13
N TYR A 504 18.73 -2.41 -24.22
CA TYR A 504 19.53 -3.40 -23.51
C TYR A 504 18.68 -4.47 -22.78
N PRO A 505 17.55 -4.13 -22.11
CA PRO A 505 16.66 -5.12 -21.52
C PRO A 505 16.11 -6.15 -22.52
N GLU A 506 15.84 -5.73 -23.76
CA GLU A 506 15.34 -6.62 -24.81
C GLU A 506 16.42 -7.62 -25.25
N LYS A 507 17.66 -7.14 -25.44
CA LYS A 507 18.81 -8.01 -25.73
C LYS A 507 19.01 -9.04 -24.64
N LEU A 508 18.99 -8.60 -23.38
CA LEU A 508 19.18 -9.49 -22.23
C LEU A 508 18.03 -10.51 -22.12
N ARG A 509 16.78 -10.10 -22.41
CA ARG A 509 15.64 -11.02 -22.49
C ARG A 509 15.88 -12.12 -23.52
N ARG A 510 16.26 -11.77 -24.76
CA ARG A 510 16.55 -12.75 -25.84
C ARG A 510 17.64 -13.75 -25.45
N GLN A 511 18.66 -13.30 -24.72
CA GLN A 511 19.75 -14.17 -24.25
C GLN A 511 19.29 -15.13 -23.14
N LEU A 512 18.39 -14.68 -22.26
CA LEU A 512 17.97 -15.45 -21.09
C LEU A 512 16.77 -16.36 -21.36
N GLU A 513 15.88 -16.00 -22.29
CA GLU A 513 14.60 -16.66 -22.56
C GLU A 513 14.71 -18.19 -22.63
N GLY A 514 15.49 -18.71 -23.59
CA GLY A 514 15.65 -20.16 -23.76
C GLY A 514 16.29 -20.86 -22.56
N LEU A 515 17.16 -20.18 -21.81
CA LEU A 515 17.77 -20.74 -20.60
C LEU A 515 16.77 -20.80 -19.44
N VAL A 516 16.05 -19.70 -19.20
CA VAL A 516 15.06 -19.59 -18.12
C VAL A 516 13.95 -20.61 -18.32
N HIS A 517 13.39 -20.72 -19.53
CA HIS A 517 12.36 -21.71 -19.84
C HIS A 517 12.80 -23.14 -19.52
N ARG A 518 14.04 -23.51 -19.86
CA ARG A 518 14.60 -24.84 -19.55
C ARG A 518 14.75 -25.07 -18.05
N GLU A 519 15.27 -24.10 -17.31
CA GLU A 519 15.49 -24.22 -15.87
C GLU A 519 14.17 -24.22 -15.08
N VAL A 520 13.19 -23.41 -15.46
CA VAL A 520 11.84 -23.45 -14.85
C VAL A 520 11.17 -24.79 -15.15
N ALA A 521 11.24 -25.30 -16.38
CA ALA A 521 10.74 -26.62 -16.71
C ALA A 521 11.43 -27.73 -15.89
N LYS A 522 12.74 -27.61 -15.66
CA LYS A 522 13.50 -28.52 -14.79
C LYS A 522 13.05 -28.42 -13.33
N ALA A 523 12.82 -27.22 -12.81
CA ALA A 523 12.26 -27.02 -11.47
C ALA A 523 10.90 -27.70 -11.35
N LEU A 524 9.99 -27.48 -12.31
CA LEU A 524 8.64 -28.07 -12.30
C LEU A 524 8.62 -29.61 -12.31
N ARG A 525 9.67 -30.26 -12.84
CA ARG A 525 9.83 -31.72 -12.82
C ARG A 525 10.37 -32.28 -11.51
N GLN A 526 10.93 -31.46 -10.62
CA GLN A 526 11.46 -31.94 -9.35
C GLN A 526 10.34 -32.48 -8.45
N PRO A 527 10.56 -33.56 -7.68
CA PRO A 527 9.52 -34.17 -6.84
C PRO A 527 9.21 -33.33 -5.59
N GLU A 528 10.22 -32.65 -5.03
CA GLU A 528 10.13 -31.94 -3.75
C GLU A 528 10.26 -30.42 -3.89
N GLY A 529 9.47 -29.68 -3.09
CA GLY A 529 9.49 -28.22 -3.10
C GLY A 529 10.86 -27.60 -2.78
N LYS A 530 11.67 -28.21 -1.91
CA LYS A 530 13.04 -27.73 -1.61
C LYS A 530 13.95 -27.77 -2.83
N LEU A 531 13.88 -28.84 -3.63
CA LEU A 531 14.64 -28.98 -4.86
C LEU A 531 14.16 -28.00 -5.93
N ARG A 532 12.84 -27.77 -6.03
CA ARG A 532 12.28 -26.75 -6.92
C ARG A 532 12.82 -25.36 -6.58
N ASN A 533 12.81 -25.01 -5.29
CA ASN A 533 13.31 -23.73 -4.81
C ASN A 533 14.80 -23.55 -5.14
N LYS A 534 15.62 -24.60 -4.97
CA LYS A 534 17.05 -24.54 -5.30
C LYS A 534 17.29 -24.17 -6.78
N VAL A 535 16.53 -24.78 -7.69
CA VAL A 535 16.64 -24.48 -9.14
C VAL A 535 16.16 -23.06 -9.44
N LEU A 536 15.02 -22.64 -8.88
CA LEU A 536 14.50 -21.28 -9.11
C LEU A 536 15.37 -20.19 -8.51
N THR A 537 16.03 -20.41 -7.37
CA THR A 537 16.96 -19.42 -6.80
C THR A 537 18.07 -19.09 -7.81
N ALA A 538 18.64 -20.09 -8.48
CA ALA A 538 19.66 -19.88 -9.51
C ALA A 538 19.12 -19.13 -10.76
N VAL A 539 17.81 -19.21 -11.03
CA VAL A 539 17.16 -18.39 -12.07
C VAL A 539 17.00 -16.95 -11.59
N PHE A 540 16.56 -16.76 -10.34
CA PHE A 540 16.34 -15.43 -9.77
C PHE A 540 17.63 -14.63 -9.57
N GLU A 541 18.75 -15.30 -9.31
CA GLU A 541 20.08 -14.70 -9.23
C GLU A 541 20.57 -14.10 -10.56
N ARG A 542 19.94 -14.44 -11.69
CA ARG A 542 20.28 -13.90 -13.03
C ARG A 542 19.67 -12.52 -13.31
N GLY A 543 18.92 -11.97 -12.36
CA GLY A 543 18.42 -10.60 -12.40
C GLY A 543 16.94 -10.46 -12.77
N PRO A 544 16.42 -9.22 -12.80
CA PRO A 544 14.99 -8.93 -12.89
C PRO A 544 14.28 -9.51 -14.13
N ILE A 545 14.95 -9.53 -15.28
CA ILE A 545 14.40 -10.09 -16.52
C ILE A 545 14.22 -11.61 -16.42
N ALA A 546 15.17 -12.32 -15.80
CA ALA A 546 15.04 -13.76 -15.56
C ALA A 546 13.87 -14.07 -14.62
N VAL A 547 13.68 -13.24 -13.59
CA VAL A 547 12.53 -13.34 -12.67
C VAL A 547 11.21 -13.14 -13.42
N GLN A 548 11.15 -12.15 -14.32
CA GLN A 548 9.95 -11.86 -15.12
C GLN A 548 9.61 -13.01 -16.08
N LEU A 549 10.60 -13.57 -16.78
CA LEU A 549 10.41 -14.76 -17.63
C LEU A 549 9.95 -15.97 -16.82
N ALA A 550 10.56 -16.22 -15.66
CA ALA A 550 10.16 -17.32 -14.79
C ALA A 550 8.73 -17.17 -14.25
N ARG A 551 8.32 -15.92 -13.96
CA ARG A 551 6.96 -15.59 -13.57
C ARG A 551 5.96 -15.93 -14.68
N GLU A 552 6.27 -15.59 -15.93
CA GLU A 552 5.42 -15.90 -17.10
C GLU A 552 5.18 -17.42 -17.23
N ASP A 553 6.24 -18.23 -17.12
CA ASP A 553 6.16 -19.69 -17.15
C ASP A 553 5.34 -20.28 -16.00
N LEU A 554 5.53 -19.76 -14.78
CA LEU A 554 4.80 -20.22 -13.60
C LEU A 554 3.30 -19.86 -13.70
N ILE A 555 2.95 -18.71 -14.27
CA ILE A 555 1.56 -18.32 -14.55
C ILE A 555 0.95 -19.28 -15.57
N ALA A 556 1.66 -19.57 -16.67
CA ALA A 556 1.21 -20.52 -17.67
C ALA A 556 1.00 -21.92 -17.06
N LYS A 557 1.94 -22.36 -16.21
CA LYS A 557 1.83 -23.65 -15.54
C LYS A 557 0.66 -23.71 -14.56
N ARG A 558 0.41 -22.64 -13.80
CA ARG A 558 -0.77 -22.53 -12.93
C ARG A 558 -2.06 -22.71 -13.74
N LYS A 559 -2.19 -22.00 -14.87
CA LYS A 559 -3.36 -22.11 -15.75
C LYS A 559 -3.57 -23.54 -16.26
N GLN A 560 -2.48 -24.20 -16.67
CA GLN A 560 -2.52 -25.61 -17.08
C GLN A 560 -3.00 -26.53 -15.94
N LEU A 561 -2.40 -26.41 -14.75
CA LEU A 561 -2.74 -27.26 -13.60
C LEU A 561 -4.20 -27.09 -13.18
N LEU A 562 -4.71 -25.86 -13.15
CA LEU A 562 -6.12 -25.59 -12.85
C LEU A 562 -7.06 -26.25 -13.87
N ALA A 563 -6.73 -26.18 -15.16
CA ALA A 563 -7.52 -26.83 -16.21
C ALA A 563 -7.49 -28.37 -16.08
N GLU A 564 -6.34 -28.95 -15.75
CA GLU A 564 -6.20 -30.41 -15.52
C GLU A 564 -6.97 -30.87 -14.28
N ILE A 565 -6.92 -30.09 -13.19
CA ILE A 565 -7.65 -30.39 -11.94
C ILE A 565 -9.16 -30.24 -12.16
N ALA A 566 -9.60 -29.25 -12.94
CA ALA A 566 -11.01 -29.02 -13.24
C ALA A 566 -11.67 -30.20 -13.98
N LYS A 567 -10.89 -30.99 -14.73
CA LYS A 567 -11.34 -32.20 -15.44
C LYS A 567 -11.38 -33.44 -14.55
N ALA A 568 -10.88 -33.38 -13.31
CA ALA A 568 -10.82 -34.55 -12.45
C ALA A 568 -12.23 -35.01 -12.02
N PRO A 569 -12.50 -36.33 -12.01
CA PRO A 569 -13.82 -36.88 -11.65
C PRO A 569 -14.25 -36.56 -10.22
N VAL A 570 -13.29 -36.17 -9.36
CA VAL A 570 -13.49 -35.72 -7.97
C VAL A 570 -14.51 -34.58 -7.84
N LYS A 571 -14.71 -33.78 -8.91
CA LYS A 571 -15.57 -32.59 -8.89
C LYS A 571 -17.04 -32.92 -8.58
N SER A 572 -17.56 -34.02 -9.12
CA SER A 572 -18.95 -34.44 -8.86
C SER A 572 -19.12 -34.84 -7.39
N SER A 573 -18.20 -35.64 -6.86
CA SER A 573 -18.22 -36.07 -5.46
C SER A 573 -18.02 -34.90 -4.50
N LEU A 574 -17.13 -33.94 -4.83
CA LEU A 574 -16.94 -32.70 -4.06
C LEU A 574 -18.23 -31.87 -4.02
N LYS A 575 -18.91 -31.67 -5.16
CA LYS A 575 -20.18 -30.93 -5.20
C LYS A 575 -21.26 -31.60 -4.36
N LYS A 576 -21.36 -32.93 -4.41
CA LYS A 576 -22.30 -33.69 -3.55
C LYS A 576 -21.97 -33.50 -2.07
N LEU A 577 -20.69 -33.56 -1.70
CA LEU A 577 -20.23 -33.36 -0.34
C LEU A 577 -20.48 -31.92 0.16
N GLN A 578 -20.25 -30.91 -0.68
CA GLN A 578 -20.58 -29.51 -0.37
C GLN A 578 -22.08 -29.29 -0.21
N LYS A 579 -22.92 -29.95 -1.03
CA LYS A 579 -24.38 -29.93 -0.85
C LYS A 579 -24.78 -30.52 0.50
N LEU A 580 -24.18 -31.65 0.90
CA LEU A 580 -24.42 -32.26 2.21
C LEU A 580 -23.95 -31.35 3.36
N ARG A 581 -22.80 -30.66 3.21
CA ARG A 581 -22.31 -29.68 4.19
C ARG A 581 -23.26 -28.50 4.36
N ARG A 582 -23.85 -27.99 3.28
CA ARG A 582 -24.87 -26.93 3.37
C ARG A 582 -26.12 -27.40 4.12
N GLU A 583 -26.53 -28.65 3.92
CA GLU A 583 -27.64 -29.24 4.65
C GLU A 583 -27.31 -29.42 6.14
N LEU A 584 -26.11 -29.89 6.47
CA LEU A 584 -25.62 -29.94 7.85
C LEU A 584 -25.67 -28.56 8.53
N ASP A 585 -25.20 -27.51 7.85
CA ASP A 585 -25.19 -26.15 8.40
C ASP A 585 -26.62 -25.58 8.59
N LYS A 586 -27.58 -25.95 7.73
CA LYS A 586 -29.01 -25.63 7.94
C LYS A 586 -29.55 -26.30 9.20
N ARG A 587 -29.28 -27.60 9.40
CA ARG A 587 -29.74 -28.33 10.59
C ARG A 587 -29.08 -27.82 11.87
N ARG A 588 -27.79 -27.49 11.81
CA ARG A 588 -27.07 -26.82 12.91
C ARG A 588 -27.76 -25.52 13.28
N LYS A 589 -28.05 -24.67 12.29
CA LYS A 589 -28.76 -23.41 12.54
C LYS A 589 -30.13 -23.67 13.19
N HIS A 590 -30.92 -24.58 12.65
CA HIS A 590 -32.25 -24.91 13.17
C HIS A 590 -32.22 -25.41 14.64
N ALA A 591 -31.22 -26.21 15.01
CA ALA A 591 -31.00 -26.64 16.39
C ALA A 591 -30.55 -25.48 17.29
N LEU A 592 -29.56 -24.71 16.84
CA LEU A 592 -28.99 -23.60 17.59
C LEU A 592 -30.00 -22.48 17.84
N ASP A 593 -30.88 -22.19 16.87
CA ASP A 593 -31.93 -21.17 17.02
C ASP A 593 -32.84 -21.48 18.23
N LEU A 594 -33.18 -22.76 18.46
CA LEU A 594 -33.96 -23.17 19.66
C LEU A 594 -33.10 -23.20 20.93
N ILE A 595 -31.86 -23.71 20.86
CA ILE A 595 -30.97 -23.78 22.02
C ILE A 595 -30.69 -22.37 22.60
N TYR A 596 -30.55 -21.38 21.74
CA TYR A 596 -30.33 -19.98 22.12
C TYR A 596 -31.62 -19.18 22.39
N ASP A 597 -32.81 -19.73 22.11
CA ASP A 597 -34.07 -19.10 22.48
C ASP A 597 -34.29 -19.27 24.00
N THR A 598 -33.88 -18.26 24.78
CA THR A 598 -33.97 -18.28 26.23
C THR A 598 -35.41 -18.23 26.75
N LYS A 599 -36.37 -17.82 25.90
CA LYS A 599 -37.79 -17.80 26.25
C LYS A 599 -38.40 -19.18 26.12
N LYS A 600 -38.13 -19.87 25.00
CA LYS A 600 -38.66 -21.22 24.75
C LYS A 600 -37.88 -22.29 25.49
N TYR A 601 -36.56 -22.24 25.46
CA TYR A 601 -35.67 -23.19 26.14
C TYR A 601 -35.09 -22.55 27.41
N PHE A 602 -36.00 -22.26 28.35
CA PHE A 602 -35.71 -21.68 29.66
C PHE A 602 -34.96 -22.66 30.58
N TYR A 603 -34.54 -22.25 31.77
CA TYR A 603 -33.78 -23.12 32.67
C TYR A 603 -34.67 -24.23 33.29
N PRO A 604 -34.20 -25.48 33.45
CA PRO A 604 -34.99 -26.59 34.00
C PRO A 604 -35.23 -26.46 35.52
N TYR A 605 -36.10 -25.53 35.92
CA TYR A 605 -36.55 -25.44 37.30
C TYR A 605 -37.41 -26.66 37.67
N LYS A 606 -37.26 -27.17 38.89
CA LYS A 606 -38.06 -28.27 39.42
C LYS A 606 -39.15 -27.72 40.35
N PRO A 607 -40.32 -28.39 40.47
CA PRO A 607 -41.29 -28.07 41.51
C PRO A 607 -40.66 -28.15 42.93
N PRO A 608 -41.03 -27.26 43.87
CA PRO A 608 -42.05 -26.22 43.77
C PRO A 608 -41.56 -24.88 43.19
N ALA A 609 -40.31 -24.77 42.74
CA ALA A 609 -39.77 -23.51 42.19
C ALA A 609 -40.50 -23.04 40.92
N VAL A 610 -41.17 -23.96 40.22
CA VAL A 610 -42.12 -23.71 39.13
C VAL A 610 -43.30 -24.67 39.22
N SER A 611 -44.42 -24.34 38.56
CA SER A 611 -45.57 -25.24 38.46
C SER A 611 -45.23 -26.55 37.75
N GLY A 612 -45.97 -27.62 38.03
CA GLY A 612 -45.82 -28.91 37.34
C GLY A 612 -46.03 -28.79 35.83
N GLU A 613 -46.94 -27.91 35.39
CA GLU A 613 -47.18 -27.59 33.98
C GLU A 613 -45.94 -26.97 33.32
N LYS A 614 -45.29 -26.01 33.99
CA LYS A 614 -44.05 -25.39 33.50
C LYS A 614 -42.89 -26.40 33.43
N ALA A 615 -42.81 -27.32 34.40
CA ALA A 615 -41.82 -28.39 34.37
C ALA A 615 -42.06 -29.36 33.19
N LYS A 616 -43.33 -29.66 32.86
CA LYS A 616 -43.71 -30.46 31.69
C LYS A 616 -43.38 -29.76 30.37
N GLU A 617 -43.64 -28.45 30.28
CA GLU A 617 -43.28 -27.60 29.14
C GLU A 617 -41.77 -27.73 28.81
N TYR A 618 -40.91 -27.68 29.83
CA TYR A 618 -39.46 -27.87 29.62
C TYR A 618 -39.13 -29.24 29.03
N ALA A 619 -39.77 -30.31 29.52
CA ALA A 619 -39.51 -31.67 29.01
C ALA A 619 -39.88 -31.81 27.52
N GLU A 620 -40.98 -31.18 27.10
CA GLU A 620 -41.40 -31.15 25.70
C GLU A 620 -40.42 -30.37 24.82
N VAL A 621 -39.97 -29.19 25.27
CA VAL A 621 -38.97 -28.40 24.55
C VAL A 621 -37.62 -29.10 24.51
N GLN A 622 -37.20 -29.77 25.59
CA GLN A 622 -35.97 -30.57 25.61
C GLN A 622 -36.03 -31.71 24.60
N ALA A 623 -37.16 -32.42 24.49
CA ALA A 623 -37.33 -33.48 23.50
C ALA A 623 -37.22 -32.93 22.07
N GLU A 624 -37.71 -31.71 21.82
CA GLU A 624 -37.53 -31.04 20.54
C GLU A 624 -36.06 -30.64 20.28
N VAL A 625 -35.34 -30.13 21.28
CA VAL A 625 -33.89 -29.88 21.19
C VAL A 625 -33.14 -31.17 20.86
N ASP A 626 -33.47 -32.28 21.52
CA ASP A 626 -32.86 -33.58 21.28
C ASP A 626 -33.11 -34.05 19.83
N ARG A 627 -34.35 -33.94 19.31
CA ARG A 627 -34.69 -34.26 17.92
C ARG A 627 -33.88 -33.43 16.92
N ARG A 628 -33.75 -32.12 17.14
CA ARG A 628 -32.97 -31.24 16.25
C ARG A 628 -31.48 -31.55 16.30
N CYS A 629 -30.94 -31.85 17.48
CA CYS A 629 -29.55 -32.29 17.62
C CYS A 629 -29.31 -33.66 16.97
N ALA A 630 -30.23 -34.61 17.10
CA ALA A 630 -30.16 -35.91 16.43
C ALA A 630 -30.13 -35.73 14.90
N ALA A 631 -30.96 -34.84 14.35
CA ALA A 631 -30.95 -34.55 12.91
C ALA A 631 -29.61 -33.98 12.41
N VAL A 632 -28.88 -33.22 13.24
CA VAL A 632 -27.50 -32.78 12.96
C VAL A 632 -26.55 -33.99 12.99
N GLN A 633 -26.67 -34.81 14.03
CA GLN A 633 -25.85 -35.99 14.24
C GLN A 633 -25.98 -37.01 13.10
N ASP A 634 -27.18 -37.23 12.56
CA ASP A 634 -27.42 -38.15 11.44
C ASP A 634 -26.56 -37.83 10.21
N ILE A 635 -26.36 -36.54 9.91
CA ILE A 635 -25.48 -36.12 8.81
C ILE A 635 -24.00 -36.19 9.22
N TRP A 636 -23.69 -35.86 10.49
CA TRP A 636 -22.32 -35.83 11.01
C TRP A 636 -21.69 -37.22 11.15
N ASP A 637 -22.48 -38.20 11.58
CA ASP A 637 -22.08 -39.59 11.82
C ASP A 637 -22.47 -40.53 10.68
N GLY A 638 -23.41 -40.12 9.81
CA GLY A 638 -23.81 -40.90 8.65
C GLY A 638 -22.61 -41.32 7.80
N LYS A 639 -22.73 -42.46 7.10
CA LYS A 639 -21.76 -42.93 6.09
C LYS A 639 -21.71 -41.95 4.91
N GLY A 640 -21.09 -40.80 5.13
CA GLY A 640 -21.01 -39.72 4.17
C GLY A 640 -20.14 -40.08 2.97
N ILE A 641 -20.28 -39.29 1.91
CA ILE A 641 -19.41 -39.36 0.74
C ILE A 641 -17.99 -39.01 1.19
N SER A 642 -17.15 -40.03 1.40
CA SER A 642 -15.71 -39.83 1.53
C SER A 642 -15.14 -39.65 0.14
N VAL A 643 -14.54 -38.50 -0.12
CA VAL A 643 -13.93 -38.20 -1.41
C VAL A 643 -12.44 -38.51 -1.31
N THR A 644 -12.07 -39.69 -1.83
CA THR A 644 -10.68 -40.09 -1.95
C THR A 644 -10.04 -39.38 -3.15
N VAL A 645 -9.05 -38.54 -2.87
CA VAL A 645 -8.25 -37.87 -3.89
C VAL A 645 -7.21 -38.86 -4.42
N SER A 646 -7.23 -39.15 -5.73
CA SER A 646 -6.26 -40.06 -6.36
C SER A 646 -4.81 -39.58 -6.17
N GLY A 647 -3.84 -40.51 -6.14
CA GLY A 647 -2.43 -40.16 -5.95
C GLY A 647 -1.90 -39.16 -7.00
N THR A 648 -2.32 -39.31 -8.25
CA THR A 648 -2.00 -38.39 -9.35
C THR A 648 -2.54 -36.99 -9.09
N LEU A 649 -3.79 -36.88 -8.63
CA LEU A 649 -4.41 -35.60 -8.31
C LEU A 649 -3.72 -34.95 -7.09
N LYS A 650 -3.36 -35.72 -6.06
CA LYS A 650 -2.57 -35.22 -4.92
C LYS A 650 -1.24 -34.58 -5.36
N LYS A 651 -0.51 -35.23 -6.27
CA LYS A 651 0.75 -34.69 -6.82
C LYS A 651 0.53 -33.38 -7.57
N ARG A 652 -0.53 -33.29 -8.40
CA ARG A 652 -0.89 -32.06 -9.14
C ARG A 652 -1.27 -30.92 -8.20
N LEU A 653 -2.07 -31.22 -7.18
CA LEU A 653 -2.46 -30.26 -6.14
C LEU A 653 -1.26 -29.75 -5.35
N ALA A 654 -0.33 -30.63 -4.95
CA ALA A 654 0.90 -30.23 -4.27
C ALA A 654 1.80 -29.34 -5.16
N LEU A 655 1.86 -29.62 -6.46
CA LEU A 655 2.58 -28.77 -7.40
C LEU A 655 1.88 -27.42 -7.58
N LEU A 656 0.55 -27.41 -7.68
CA LEU A 656 -0.25 -26.18 -7.79
C LEU A 656 -0.04 -25.29 -6.56
N ASP A 657 -0.08 -25.85 -5.36
CA ASP A 657 0.19 -25.14 -4.11
C ASP A 657 1.56 -24.45 -4.13
N TRP A 658 2.58 -25.20 -4.53
CA TRP A 658 3.93 -24.70 -4.61
C TRP A 658 4.04 -23.56 -5.63
N VAL A 659 3.52 -23.74 -6.86
CA VAL A 659 3.51 -22.69 -7.91
C VAL A 659 2.80 -21.44 -7.41
N GLN A 660 1.65 -21.58 -6.76
CA GLN A 660 0.88 -20.45 -6.26
C GLN A 660 1.61 -19.70 -5.13
N ARG A 661 2.29 -20.40 -4.23
CA ARG A 661 3.11 -19.76 -3.20
C ARG A 661 4.27 -18.98 -3.82
N THR A 662 5.00 -19.58 -4.75
CA THR A 662 6.08 -18.91 -5.47
C THR A 662 5.59 -17.68 -6.22
N LEU A 663 4.44 -17.75 -6.91
CA LEU A 663 3.87 -16.59 -7.60
C LEU A 663 3.50 -15.46 -6.63
N ARG A 664 2.98 -15.77 -5.43
CA ARG A 664 2.70 -14.74 -4.40
C ARG A 664 3.98 -14.11 -3.87
N GLU A 665 5.05 -14.89 -3.67
CA GLU A 665 6.37 -14.37 -3.29
C GLU A 665 6.93 -13.41 -4.37
N LEU A 666 6.64 -13.68 -5.64
CA LEU A 666 6.96 -12.81 -6.78
C LEU A 666 5.98 -11.62 -6.95
N GLY A 667 5.06 -11.41 -6.01
CA GLY A 667 4.13 -10.28 -6.02
C GLY A 667 2.95 -10.41 -7.00
N VAL A 668 2.64 -11.62 -7.46
CA VAL A 668 1.49 -11.86 -8.37
C VAL A 668 0.20 -12.00 -7.57
N ASP A 669 -0.77 -11.13 -7.85
CA ASP A 669 -2.14 -11.32 -7.38
C ASP A 669 -2.78 -12.48 -8.17
N LEU A 670 -3.17 -13.54 -7.45
CA LEU A 670 -3.76 -14.75 -8.02
C LEU A 670 -5.28 -14.70 -8.09
N GLY A 671 -5.90 -13.64 -7.58
CA GLY A 671 -7.35 -13.48 -7.51
C GLY A 671 -8.01 -14.34 -6.45
N LYS A 672 -9.32 -14.61 -6.63
CA LYS A 672 -10.13 -15.43 -5.71
C LYS A 672 -9.64 -16.89 -5.71
N ALA A 673 -9.73 -17.54 -4.55
CA ALA A 673 -9.42 -18.96 -4.43
C ALA A 673 -10.40 -19.80 -5.27
N SER A 674 -9.86 -20.82 -5.93
CA SER A 674 -10.58 -21.78 -6.77
C SER A 674 -10.97 -23.04 -5.98
N ASP A 675 -11.85 -23.87 -6.54
CA ASP A 675 -12.17 -25.20 -5.98
C ASP A 675 -10.90 -26.07 -5.80
N ALA A 676 -9.89 -25.88 -6.65
CA ALA A 676 -8.61 -26.56 -6.53
C ALA A 676 -7.88 -26.14 -5.24
N ASP A 677 -7.96 -24.88 -4.84
CA ASP A 677 -7.35 -24.39 -3.59
C ASP A 677 -7.97 -25.03 -2.34
N LEU A 678 -9.26 -25.37 -2.39
CA LEU A 678 -9.95 -26.13 -1.33
C LEU A 678 -9.44 -27.58 -1.26
N LEU A 679 -9.15 -28.18 -2.41
CA LEU A 679 -8.65 -29.56 -2.50
C LEU A 679 -7.18 -29.68 -2.07
N VAL A 680 -6.36 -28.68 -2.36
CA VAL A 680 -4.91 -28.68 -2.16
C VAL A 680 -4.47 -29.10 -0.75
N LYS A 681 -5.22 -28.67 0.26
CA LYS A 681 -4.82 -28.81 1.66
C LYS A 681 -5.49 -29.97 2.39
N SER A 682 -6.34 -30.74 1.72
CA SER A 682 -7.09 -31.83 2.33
C SER A 682 -6.35 -33.18 2.23
N ARG A 683 -6.15 -33.88 3.37
CA ARG A 683 -5.59 -35.26 3.40
C ARG A 683 -6.58 -36.32 2.89
N GLY A 684 -7.85 -35.93 2.80
CA GLY A 684 -9.04 -36.64 2.32
C GLY A 684 -10.25 -35.79 2.73
N LEU A 685 -11.31 -35.75 1.93
CA LEU A 685 -12.47 -34.90 2.22
C LEU A 685 -13.65 -35.73 2.73
N SER A 686 -14.24 -35.28 3.82
CA SER A 686 -15.46 -35.81 4.41
C SER A 686 -16.34 -34.65 4.89
N ILE A 687 -17.51 -34.97 5.44
CA ILE A 687 -18.42 -33.96 5.98
C ILE A 687 -17.79 -33.15 7.13
N ARG A 688 -16.77 -33.71 7.79
CA ARG A 688 -16.10 -33.13 8.96
C ARG A 688 -15.04 -32.09 8.60
N ASN A 689 -14.52 -32.09 7.36
CA ASN A 689 -13.42 -31.22 6.98
C ASN A 689 -13.55 -30.56 5.59
N VAL A 690 -14.68 -30.77 4.90
CA VAL A 690 -14.96 -30.09 3.63
C VAL A 690 -15.27 -28.61 3.88
N ALA A 691 -14.52 -27.73 3.23
CA ALA A 691 -14.80 -26.30 3.23
C ALA A 691 -15.74 -25.90 2.09
N LEU A 692 -16.62 -24.94 2.35
CA LEU A 692 -17.51 -24.35 1.34
C LEU A 692 -16.82 -23.28 0.48
N ASP A 693 -15.88 -22.53 1.08
CA ASP A 693 -15.14 -21.44 0.45
C ASP A 693 -13.79 -21.21 1.15
N ALA A 694 -13.04 -20.21 0.68
CA ALA A 694 -11.71 -19.89 1.21
C ALA A 694 -11.70 -19.40 2.67
N ARG A 695 -12.79 -18.77 3.12
CA ARG A 695 -12.92 -18.30 4.51
C ARG A 695 -13.22 -19.48 5.43
N ASP A 696 -14.16 -20.34 5.04
CA ASP A 696 -14.48 -21.59 5.75
C ASP A 696 -13.25 -22.51 5.79
N GLN A 697 -12.45 -22.55 4.72
CA GLN A 697 -11.19 -23.30 4.68
C GLN A 697 -10.18 -22.84 5.75
N ARG A 698 -9.99 -21.52 5.91
CA ARG A 698 -9.13 -20.98 6.99
C ARG A 698 -9.66 -21.33 8.37
N TYR A 699 -10.99 -21.33 8.51
CA TYR A 699 -11.64 -21.71 9.75
C TYR A 699 -11.37 -23.19 10.08
N MET A 700 -11.53 -24.10 9.11
CA MET A 700 -11.24 -25.53 9.27
C MET A 700 -9.75 -25.83 9.53
N GLU A 701 -8.85 -25.06 8.92
CA GLU A 701 -7.41 -25.15 9.21
C GLU A 701 -7.12 -24.84 10.68
N TYR A 702 -7.75 -23.79 11.22
CA TYR A 702 -7.61 -23.45 12.63
C TYR A 702 -8.17 -24.54 13.56
N TRP A 703 -9.28 -25.20 13.19
CA TRP A 703 -9.81 -26.34 13.96
C TRP A 703 -8.77 -27.45 14.07
N GLN A 704 -8.17 -27.82 12.93
CA GLN A 704 -7.14 -28.87 12.87
C GLN A 704 -5.91 -28.51 13.70
N GLU A 705 -5.46 -27.25 13.67
CA GLU A 705 -4.34 -26.79 14.50
C GLU A 705 -4.63 -26.93 16.00
N VAL A 706 -5.85 -26.59 16.42
CA VAL A 706 -6.27 -26.74 17.82
C VAL A 706 -6.41 -28.20 18.20
N ASP A 707 -6.96 -29.06 17.35
CA ASP A 707 -7.07 -30.50 17.62
C ASP A 707 -5.70 -31.17 17.72
N GLU A 708 -4.77 -30.84 16.82
CA GLU A 708 -3.39 -31.33 16.88
C GLU A 708 -2.68 -30.85 18.15
N TYR A 709 -2.87 -29.58 18.52
CA TYR A 709 -2.36 -29.02 19.77
C TYR A 709 -2.92 -29.76 20.99
N ASN A 710 -4.25 -29.89 21.06
CA ASN A 710 -4.96 -30.55 22.15
C ASN A 710 -4.52 -32.00 22.29
N LYS A 711 -4.48 -32.75 21.19
CA LYS A 711 -4.02 -34.14 21.16
C LYS A 711 -2.61 -34.27 21.75
N LYS A 712 -1.68 -33.44 21.31
CA LYS A 712 -0.28 -33.45 21.80
C LYS A 712 -0.22 -33.09 23.28
N LYS A 713 -0.90 -32.01 23.70
CA LYS A 713 -0.81 -31.50 25.07
C LYS A 713 -1.52 -32.36 26.10
N LEU A 714 -2.68 -32.92 25.76
CA LEU A 714 -3.36 -33.86 26.66
C LEU A 714 -2.53 -35.13 26.86
N GLN A 715 -1.92 -35.68 25.79
CA GLN A 715 -1.01 -36.82 25.91
C GLN A 715 0.21 -36.51 26.79
N GLU A 716 0.83 -35.34 26.59
CA GLU A 716 1.95 -34.84 27.41
C GLU A 716 1.54 -34.72 28.89
N TRP A 717 0.39 -34.10 29.18
CA TRP A 717 -0.06 -33.84 30.55
C TRP A 717 -0.55 -35.08 31.29
N VAL A 718 -1.15 -36.06 30.59
CA VAL A 718 -1.46 -37.37 31.19
C VAL A 718 -0.17 -38.11 31.55
N ARG A 719 0.82 -38.12 30.64
CA ARG A 719 2.11 -38.77 30.91
C ARG A 719 2.85 -38.13 32.09
N ASP A 720 2.77 -36.81 32.20
CA ASP A 720 3.36 -36.04 33.31
C ASP A 720 2.50 -36.06 34.60
N ASN A 721 1.41 -36.85 34.64
CA ASN A 721 0.46 -36.94 35.75
C ASN A 721 -0.12 -35.59 36.21
N LYS A 722 -0.29 -34.64 35.27
CA LYS A 722 -0.87 -33.30 35.54
C LYS A 722 -2.39 -33.30 35.43
N ILE A 723 -2.97 -34.25 34.71
CA ILE A 723 -4.42 -34.39 34.46
C ILE A 723 -4.80 -35.88 34.40
N SER A 724 -6.05 -36.21 34.71
CA SER A 724 -6.61 -37.56 34.63
C SER A 724 -7.17 -37.90 33.24
N ARG A 725 -7.46 -39.19 33.00
CA ARG A 725 -8.11 -39.64 31.76
C ARG A 725 -9.56 -39.12 31.64
N GLU A 726 -10.24 -38.94 32.76
CA GLU A 726 -11.59 -38.41 32.86
C GLU A 726 -11.63 -36.95 32.42
N GLN A 727 -10.64 -36.15 32.81
CA GLN A 727 -10.48 -34.79 32.30
C GLN A 727 -10.24 -34.79 30.77
N VAL A 728 -9.40 -35.70 30.25
CA VAL A 728 -9.20 -35.85 28.80
C VAL A 728 -10.51 -36.21 28.10
N ALA A 729 -11.29 -37.16 28.63
CA ALA A 729 -12.56 -37.57 28.07
C ALA A 729 -13.58 -36.41 28.05
N LEU A 730 -13.65 -35.62 29.12
CA LEU A 730 -14.49 -34.41 29.16
C LEU A 730 -14.12 -33.43 28.04
N VAL A 731 -12.84 -33.13 27.83
CA VAL A 731 -12.39 -32.26 26.73
C VAL A 731 -12.81 -32.84 25.38
N GLN A 732 -12.56 -34.14 25.15
CA GLN A 732 -12.86 -34.80 23.89
C GLN A 732 -14.35 -34.79 23.56
N TYR A 733 -15.22 -35.16 24.50
CA TYR A 733 -16.66 -35.15 24.30
C TYR A 733 -17.20 -33.74 24.08
N THR A 734 -16.65 -32.75 24.81
CA THR A 734 -17.04 -31.34 24.66
C THR A 734 -16.70 -30.82 23.28
N ASN A 735 -15.46 -31.01 22.82
CA ASN A 735 -15.03 -30.53 21.51
C ASN A 735 -15.69 -31.30 20.36
N ALA A 736 -15.86 -32.62 20.47
CA ALA A 736 -16.60 -33.39 19.49
C ALA A 736 -18.05 -32.89 19.34
N TYR A 737 -18.71 -32.57 20.44
CA TYR A 737 -20.06 -32.00 20.41
C TYR A 737 -20.08 -30.59 19.80
N ARG A 738 -19.09 -29.75 20.14
CA ARG A 738 -18.93 -28.42 19.54
C ARG A 738 -18.73 -28.50 18.04
N GLU A 739 -17.83 -29.34 17.56
CA GLU A 739 -17.58 -29.56 16.14
C GLU A 739 -18.83 -30.03 15.40
N MET A 740 -19.54 -31.02 15.95
CA MET A 740 -20.82 -31.50 15.41
C MET A 740 -21.81 -30.35 15.25
N MET A 741 -21.88 -29.44 16.22
CA MET A 741 -22.76 -28.27 16.20
C MET A 741 -22.20 -27.05 15.44
N GLY A 742 -21.09 -27.19 14.72
CA GLY A 742 -20.49 -26.11 13.93
C GLY A 742 -19.86 -25.02 14.79
N ARG A 743 -19.27 -25.40 15.92
CA ARG A 743 -18.51 -24.54 16.84
C ARG A 743 -17.06 -24.96 16.88
N HIS A 744 -16.17 -23.96 16.95
CA HIS A 744 -14.74 -24.19 17.03
C HIS A 744 -14.37 -25.07 18.24
N PRO A 745 -13.50 -26.08 18.10
CA PRO A 745 -12.98 -26.85 19.23
C PRO A 745 -12.19 -25.94 20.18
N LEU A 746 -12.42 -26.03 21.47
CA LEU A 746 -11.72 -25.17 22.43
C LEU A 746 -10.31 -25.68 22.67
N LYS A 747 -9.36 -24.75 22.73
CA LYS A 747 -7.97 -25.07 23.04
C LYS A 747 -7.83 -25.37 24.53
N VAL A 748 -7.10 -26.41 24.89
CA VAL A 748 -6.86 -26.69 26.31
C VAL A 748 -5.82 -25.73 26.89
N ASP A 749 -6.08 -25.21 28.08
CA ASP A 749 -5.13 -24.41 28.86
C ASP A 749 -4.97 -25.02 30.26
N LEU A 750 -3.73 -25.35 30.63
CA LEU A 750 -3.45 -26.06 31.88
C LEU A 750 -3.88 -25.25 33.12
N ARG A 751 -3.85 -23.92 33.07
CA ARG A 751 -4.28 -23.06 34.19
C ARG A 751 -5.80 -23.16 34.39
N VAL A 752 -6.55 -23.17 33.30
CA VAL A 752 -8.01 -23.36 33.33
C VAL A 752 -8.36 -24.77 33.79
N MET A 753 -7.58 -25.79 33.37
CA MET A 753 -7.72 -27.18 33.84
C MET A 753 -7.50 -27.28 35.36
N LYS A 754 -6.45 -26.64 35.89
CA LYS A 754 -6.16 -26.62 37.33
C LYS A 754 -7.27 -25.94 38.13
N ALA A 755 -7.77 -24.80 37.65
CA ALA A 755 -8.87 -24.10 38.30
C ALA A 755 -10.14 -24.96 38.38
N ALA A 756 -10.47 -25.69 37.30
CA ALA A 756 -11.61 -26.60 37.28
C ALA A 756 -11.41 -27.81 38.20
N GLN A 757 -10.22 -28.43 38.15
CA GLN A 757 -9.87 -29.59 38.97
C GLN A 757 -9.90 -29.26 40.46
N GLY A 758 -9.24 -28.16 40.85
CA GLY A 758 -9.19 -27.74 42.25
C GLY A 758 -10.56 -27.40 42.82
N HIS A 759 -11.51 -26.96 41.99
CA HIS A 759 -12.89 -26.75 42.44
C HIS A 759 -13.66 -28.05 42.61
N CYS A 760 -13.47 -29.04 41.73
CA CYS A 760 -14.03 -30.38 41.93
C CYS A 760 -13.50 -31.02 43.22
N GLU A 761 -12.20 -30.90 43.48
CA GLU A 761 -11.57 -31.38 44.72
C GLU A 761 -12.13 -30.68 45.94
N GLU A 762 -12.26 -29.35 45.90
CA GLU A 762 -12.84 -28.58 47.00
C GLU A 762 -14.29 -28.95 47.28
N MET A 763 -15.13 -29.08 46.24
CA MET A 763 -16.52 -29.55 46.38
C MET A 763 -16.59 -30.96 46.99
N ALA A 764 -15.69 -31.86 46.57
CA ALA A 764 -15.60 -33.21 47.12
C ALA A 764 -15.17 -33.21 48.59
N THR A 765 -14.17 -32.39 48.96
CA THR A 765 -13.63 -32.31 50.32
C THR A 765 -14.60 -31.63 51.29
N LEU A 766 -15.21 -30.52 50.88
CA LEU A 766 -16.09 -29.72 51.74
C LEU A 766 -17.57 -30.12 51.66
N GLY A 767 -17.93 -31.05 50.76
CA GLY A 767 -19.27 -31.62 50.68
C GLY A 767 -20.35 -30.63 50.19
N TYR A 768 -20.03 -29.76 49.23
CA TYR A 768 -20.98 -28.81 48.65
C TYR A 768 -21.02 -28.89 47.12
N PHE A 769 -22.07 -28.32 46.51
CA PHE A 769 -22.21 -28.21 45.06
C PHE A 769 -22.70 -26.82 44.66
N SER A 770 -21.80 -25.97 44.20
CA SER A 770 -22.08 -24.58 43.86
C SER A 770 -20.97 -24.00 42.99
N HIS A 771 -21.31 -23.07 42.09
CA HIS A 771 -20.33 -22.25 41.38
C HIS A 771 -19.50 -21.37 42.32
N TYR A 772 -20.07 -21.05 43.49
CA TYR A 772 -19.47 -20.19 44.50
C TYR A 772 -18.78 -21.04 45.57
N SER A 773 -17.46 -20.91 45.63
CA SER A 773 -16.66 -21.51 46.69
C SER A 773 -16.88 -20.77 48.01
N PRO A 774 -16.99 -21.49 49.14
CA PRO A 774 -17.01 -20.87 50.47
C PRO A 774 -15.62 -20.36 50.90
N THR A 775 -14.55 -20.72 50.18
CA THR A 775 -13.17 -20.36 50.51
C THR A 775 -12.86 -18.92 50.06
N GLN A 776 -12.38 -18.10 51.00
CA GLN A 776 -12.03 -16.70 50.73
C GLN A 776 -10.92 -16.58 49.67
N GLY A 777 -11.05 -15.61 48.77
CA GLY A 777 -10.08 -15.33 47.70
C GLY A 777 -10.25 -16.18 46.44
N ARG A 778 -11.17 -17.16 46.42
CA ARG A 778 -11.41 -18.05 45.27
C ARG A 778 -12.90 -18.33 45.00
N ARG A 779 -13.77 -17.39 45.38
CA ARG A 779 -15.22 -17.55 45.44
C ARG A 779 -15.81 -17.85 44.07
N THR A 780 -15.42 -17.10 43.04
CA THR A 780 -16.01 -17.23 41.69
C THR A 780 -15.14 -18.08 40.75
N PRO A 781 -15.71 -18.69 39.68
CA PRO A 781 -14.91 -19.38 38.65
C PRO A 781 -13.84 -18.48 38.04
N GLN A 782 -14.14 -17.19 37.88
CA GLN A 782 -13.21 -16.19 37.36
C GLN A 782 -12.06 -15.94 38.31
N GLU A 783 -12.32 -15.81 39.62
CA GLU A 783 -11.26 -15.72 40.63
C GLU A 783 -10.39 -16.98 40.61
N ARG A 784 -10.98 -18.18 40.61
CA ARG A 784 -10.22 -19.46 40.55
C ARG A 784 -9.30 -19.52 39.33
N MET A 785 -9.78 -19.11 38.16
CA MET A 785 -8.95 -19.04 36.95
C MET A 785 -7.84 -17.99 37.06
N ARG A 786 -8.12 -16.81 37.61
CA ARG A 786 -7.12 -15.75 37.80
C ARG A 786 -6.03 -16.15 38.81
N LEU A 787 -6.38 -16.89 39.86
CA LEU A 787 -5.42 -17.44 40.82
C LEU A 787 -4.42 -18.39 40.15
N GLU A 788 -4.85 -19.15 39.14
CA GLU A 788 -3.96 -19.98 38.32
C GLU A 788 -3.18 -19.16 37.26
N GLY A 789 -3.30 -17.82 37.28
CA GLY A 789 -2.64 -16.92 36.34
C GLY A 789 -3.28 -16.90 34.95
N TYR A 790 -4.58 -17.23 34.83
CA TYR A 790 -5.31 -17.15 33.56
C TYR A 790 -5.95 -15.76 33.37
N PRO A 791 -5.62 -15.03 32.29
CA PRO A 791 -5.98 -13.62 32.16
C PRO A 791 -7.43 -13.36 31.71
N ASN A 792 -8.06 -14.32 31.03
CA ASN A 792 -9.31 -14.07 30.29
C ASN A 792 -10.44 -15.04 30.70
N PRO A 793 -10.84 -15.09 31.99
CA PRO A 793 -11.82 -16.06 32.46
C PRO A 793 -13.20 -15.86 31.82
N GLY A 794 -13.93 -16.95 31.63
CA GLY A 794 -15.27 -16.97 31.02
C GLY A 794 -16.31 -17.59 31.96
N GLY A 795 -16.92 -18.70 31.53
CA GLY A 795 -18.02 -19.37 32.24
C GLY A 795 -17.63 -20.71 32.85
N GLU A 796 -18.56 -21.33 33.59
CA GLU A 796 -18.40 -22.65 34.20
C GLU A 796 -19.66 -23.50 34.01
N ASN A 797 -19.48 -24.81 33.82
CA ASN A 797 -20.53 -25.82 33.98
C ASN A 797 -20.13 -26.80 35.07
N LEU A 798 -21.06 -27.16 35.95
CA LEU A 798 -20.84 -28.15 37.02
C LEU A 798 -21.81 -29.31 36.89
N ALA A 799 -21.38 -30.51 37.24
CA ALA A 799 -22.23 -31.69 37.33
C ALA A 799 -21.84 -32.57 38.51
N ILE A 800 -22.85 -33.22 39.07
CA ILE A 800 -22.68 -34.43 39.87
C ILE A 800 -23.17 -35.58 39.01
N ASP A 801 -22.29 -36.51 38.67
CA ASP A 801 -22.62 -37.61 37.77
C ASP A 801 -21.74 -38.85 38.04
N SER A 802 -21.90 -39.89 37.22
CA SER A 802 -21.13 -41.13 37.28
C SER A 802 -19.89 -41.15 36.36
N GLY A 803 -19.76 -40.19 35.43
CA GLY A 803 -18.68 -40.18 34.46
C GLY A 803 -18.62 -38.94 33.57
N ALA A 804 -17.56 -38.85 32.77
CA ALA A 804 -17.35 -37.76 31.82
C ALA A 804 -18.43 -37.68 30.74
N LEU A 805 -18.82 -38.84 30.17
CA LEU A 805 -19.83 -38.89 29.11
C LEU A 805 -21.21 -38.50 29.64
N SER A 806 -21.62 -39.04 30.80
CA SER A 806 -22.90 -38.72 31.41
C SER A 806 -22.98 -37.25 31.83
N SER A 807 -21.89 -36.69 32.38
CA SER A 807 -21.79 -35.24 32.69
C SER A 807 -22.02 -34.36 31.46
N VAL A 808 -21.39 -34.69 30.32
CA VAL A 808 -21.59 -33.95 29.07
C VAL A 808 -23.02 -34.10 28.56
N HIS A 809 -23.62 -35.28 28.69
CA HIS A 809 -25.04 -35.49 28.38
C HIS A 809 -25.96 -34.68 29.31
N ALA A 810 -25.67 -34.60 30.61
CA ALA A 810 -26.43 -33.81 31.57
C ALA A 810 -26.37 -32.31 31.26
N TRP A 811 -25.19 -31.78 30.93
CA TRP A 811 -25.03 -30.39 30.49
C TRP A 811 -25.78 -30.08 29.19
N ARG A 812 -25.81 -31.02 28.23
CA ARG A 812 -26.63 -30.88 27.01
C ARG A 812 -28.15 -30.87 27.26
N ARG A 813 -28.61 -31.38 28.41
CA ARG A 813 -30.03 -31.39 28.80
C ARG A 813 -30.39 -30.28 29.79
N SER A 814 -29.47 -29.35 30.02
CA SER A 814 -29.69 -28.16 30.84
C SER A 814 -29.43 -26.93 29.99
N SER A 815 -30.47 -26.17 29.70
CA SER A 815 -30.40 -25.09 28.70
C SER A 815 -29.29 -24.07 28.96
N GLY A 816 -29.02 -23.73 30.22
CA GLY A 816 -27.90 -22.85 30.61
C GLY A 816 -26.54 -23.45 30.28
N HIS A 817 -26.28 -24.68 30.74
CA HIS A 817 -25.03 -25.37 30.49
C HIS A 817 -24.82 -25.67 28.99
N HIS A 818 -25.89 -26.02 28.29
CA HIS A 818 -25.90 -26.34 26.87
C HIS A 818 -25.49 -25.11 26.02
N ARG A 819 -26.07 -23.95 26.31
CA ARG A 819 -25.67 -22.67 25.68
C ARG A 819 -24.22 -22.30 25.99
N ASN A 820 -23.77 -22.52 27.23
CA ASN A 820 -22.39 -22.24 27.64
C ASN A 820 -21.40 -23.11 26.85
N MET A 821 -21.66 -24.42 26.73
CA MET A 821 -20.85 -25.35 25.92
C MET A 821 -20.73 -24.94 24.46
N LEU A 822 -21.77 -24.33 23.88
CA LEU A 822 -21.84 -23.95 22.46
C LEU A 822 -21.48 -22.48 22.19
N SER A 823 -21.13 -21.72 23.23
CA SER A 823 -20.81 -20.29 23.11
C SER A 823 -19.67 -20.05 22.12
N LYS A 824 -19.84 -19.02 21.29
CA LYS A 824 -18.84 -18.55 20.33
C LYS A 824 -17.74 -17.71 20.98
N GLY A 825 -17.98 -17.18 22.19
CA GLY A 825 -17.05 -16.29 22.90
C GLY A 825 -15.88 -17.00 23.58
N HIS A 826 -15.97 -18.33 23.72
CA HIS A 826 -14.95 -19.16 24.34
C HIS A 826 -13.86 -19.53 23.33
N GLY A 827 -12.60 -19.40 23.74
CA GLY A 827 -11.41 -19.83 23.02
C GLY A 827 -10.67 -20.97 23.70
N ASP A 828 -10.72 -21.04 25.04
CA ASP A 828 -10.04 -22.07 25.83
C ASP A 828 -11.02 -22.89 26.70
N LEU A 829 -10.62 -24.12 27.03
CA LEU A 829 -11.34 -25.06 27.90
C LEU A 829 -10.40 -25.64 28.95
N GLY A 830 -10.91 -25.76 30.18
CA GLY A 830 -10.35 -26.58 31.24
C GLY A 830 -11.42 -27.46 31.87
N THR A 831 -11.07 -28.65 32.31
CA THR A 831 -12.01 -29.63 32.87
C THR A 831 -11.49 -30.20 34.18
N GLY A 832 -12.38 -30.46 35.12
CA GLY A 832 -12.07 -31.07 36.42
C GLY A 832 -12.92 -32.31 36.68
N ALA A 833 -12.37 -33.27 37.42
CA ALA A 833 -13.05 -34.47 37.88
C ALA A 833 -12.48 -34.90 39.24
N SER A 834 -13.35 -35.00 40.26
CA SER A 834 -12.99 -35.55 41.58
C SER A 834 -14.18 -36.28 42.17
N GLY A 835 -14.05 -37.60 42.36
CA GLY A 835 -15.17 -38.47 42.73
C GLY A 835 -16.34 -38.32 41.74
N ARG A 836 -17.51 -37.93 42.25
CA ARG A 836 -18.72 -37.67 41.46
C ARG A 836 -18.85 -36.25 40.90
N TYR A 837 -17.89 -35.37 41.20
CA TYR A 837 -17.94 -33.94 40.85
C TYR A 837 -17.17 -33.67 39.55
N TYR A 838 -17.83 -33.04 38.60
CA TYR A 838 -17.27 -32.68 37.29
C TYR A 838 -17.46 -31.21 36.99
N ALA A 839 -16.46 -30.59 36.35
CA ALA A 839 -16.49 -29.19 35.98
C ALA A 839 -15.94 -28.95 34.57
N GLN A 840 -16.50 -27.96 33.88
CA GLN A 840 -15.92 -27.33 32.69
C GLN A 840 -15.75 -25.84 32.96
N ASN A 841 -14.53 -25.33 32.89
CA ASN A 841 -14.23 -23.91 32.88
C ASN A 841 -13.90 -23.46 31.45
N PHE A 842 -14.46 -22.33 31.07
CA PHE A 842 -14.30 -21.75 29.74
C PHE A 842 -13.57 -20.42 29.84
N GLY A 843 -12.70 -20.14 28.88
CA GLY A 843 -11.91 -18.92 28.82
C GLY A 843 -11.91 -18.26 27.44
N GLY A 844 -11.61 -16.96 27.36
CA GLY A 844 -11.64 -16.18 26.13
C GLY A 844 -10.46 -16.39 25.18
N GLY A 845 -9.40 -17.07 25.60
CA GLY A 845 -8.18 -17.24 24.82
C GLY A 845 -7.34 -15.97 24.68
N ASN A 846 -6.18 -16.06 24.01
CA ASN A 846 -5.22 -14.97 23.91
C ASN A 846 -5.54 -13.92 22.82
N GLY A 847 -6.81 -13.78 22.40
CA GLY A 847 -7.25 -12.77 21.43
C GLY A 847 -6.72 -12.89 19.99
N ARG A 848 -5.70 -13.72 19.72
CA ARG A 848 -5.06 -13.89 18.40
C ARG A 848 -6.03 -14.28 17.29
N TRP A 849 -7.20 -14.81 17.64
CA TRP A 849 -8.12 -15.51 16.73
C TRP A 849 -9.57 -15.03 16.85
N ARG A 850 -9.82 -13.88 17.53
CA ARG A 850 -11.13 -13.20 17.56
C ARG A 850 -11.41 -12.46 16.25
#